data_AF-A0A2J6IZ90-F1
#
_entry.id   AF-A0A2J6IZ90-F1
#
_cell.length_a   1.000
_cell.length_b   1.000
_cell.length_c   1.000
_cell.angle_alpha   90.00
_cell.angle_beta   90.00
_cell.angle_gamma   90.00
#
_symmetry.space_group_name_H-M   'P 1'
#
loop_
_entity.id
_entity.type
_entity.pdbx_description
1 polymer ?
#
loop_
_entity_poly.entity_id
_entity_poly.type
_entity_poly.pdbx_seq_one_letter_code
_entity_poly.pdbx_strand_id
1 'polypeptide(L)'
;MVLLGRNGGDMDKPRYQIVFRGFLLPGFERGEVWNNIKNLCKYDDDTLYRFFSGEAFILKRDLDRATAEKYKKVLDQTGADCDIREVEAPPPAVEPEPFRCPKCNTEQDEGENCIQCGVIFAKLHQQQQRQATSSPTPAETAGLEPAAGHLQSSDPQDDSTWGKLAAYFSDHQEQAFVLKSFAMIAAILLFKNLIPRFFLIILFLISPVVLSCYVRFMAAESGRTYFQVLREYITFMPVMYTEGEKKTEGLAGVTYGIIFLNILIYYFFEKNVTIETLDNLVFLPHDPNPLNVLISAFSHQFLHAGPGHLWGNMLFLWAVGTVVEKRIGHRRFSIFYILSGLASGLLFVIIVRIFHGETGHLLGASGAISGVMGIFAIRCYFKSMVFPLPILGIFSLILPISLKVRLNSLVIIGLFFLADLSGGIGQISGSNSSNIGHWAHIGGMLGGIMLASLFRLGEEAIDERHMDIGTQAVETGKVNLEEGEQSLRFTLQRNPDNAEAMLMLAQILSKFGPNEEGEQLYRKAIRLFIENEPIKALFAFREYYNIYFKGTDHPTLFRLAATFHREKDTEMATRCLEMLSGDATTPPALREKAMFQCARLLEQNGFRDAAKRYYRQFVDLFPESAMSDKVRAKLA
;
A
#
# COMPACT_ATOMS: atom_id res chain seq x y z
N MET A 1 45.82 -4.29 -8.93
CA MET A 1 45.42 -4.20 -7.52
C MET A 1 46.52 -3.43 -6.80
N VAL A 2 46.36 -2.12 -6.63
CA VAL A 2 47.32 -1.26 -5.92
C VAL A 2 46.52 -0.52 -4.85
N LEU A 3 46.71 -0.95 -3.61
CA LEU A 3 46.29 -0.26 -2.40
C LEU A 3 47.24 0.93 -2.21
N LEU A 4 46.71 2.15 -2.16
CA LEU A 4 47.43 3.31 -1.64
C LEU A 4 46.66 3.90 -0.47
N GLY A 5 47.44 4.30 0.53
CA GLY A 5 47.08 4.53 1.93
C GLY A 5 45.93 5.49 2.19
N ARG A 6 45.10 5.12 3.16
CA ARG A 6 44.24 6.04 3.91
C ARG A 6 45.11 6.84 4.88
N ASN A 7 45.25 8.15 4.64
CA ASN A 7 45.69 9.09 5.67
C ASN A 7 44.44 9.51 6.48
N GLY A 8 44.47 9.26 7.79
CA GLY A 8 43.35 9.46 8.72
C GLY A 8 43.12 10.92 9.16
N GLY A 9 42.85 11.82 8.21
CA GLY A 9 42.59 13.24 8.51
C GLY A 9 41.38 13.86 7.81
N ASP A 10 40.52 13.08 7.14
CA ASP A 10 39.53 13.61 6.20
C ASP A 10 38.15 12.93 6.29
N MET A 11 37.75 12.43 7.48
CA MET A 11 36.47 11.73 7.67
C MET A 11 35.27 12.66 7.94
N ASP A 12 35.49 13.97 8.10
CA ASP A 12 34.45 14.95 8.49
C ASP A 12 34.05 15.93 7.38
N LYS A 13 34.52 15.71 6.15
CA LYS A 13 34.16 16.56 5.00
C LYS A 13 33.11 15.89 4.13
N PRO A 14 32.11 16.63 3.62
CA PRO A 14 31.10 16.07 2.73
C PRO A 14 31.76 15.45 1.50
N ARG A 15 31.39 14.21 1.21
CA ARG A 15 31.89 13.46 0.05
C ARG A 15 30.87 13.56 -1.07
N TYR A 16 31.36 13.67 -2.29
CA TYR A 16 30.54 13.88 -3.47
C TYR A 16 30.66 12.69 -4.42
N GLN A 17 29.58 12.42 -5.15
CA GLN A 17 29.53 11.46 -6.24
C GLN A 17 29.02 12.14 -7.52
N ILE A 18 29.48 11.66 -8.66
CA ILE A 18 29.03 12.15 -9.97
C ILE A 18 28.05 11.14 -10.53
N VAL A 19 26.85 11.61 -10.87
CA VAL A 19 25.74 10.79 -11.33
C VAL A 19 25.31 11.25 -12.71
N PHE A 20 25.15 10.30 -13.61
CA PHE A 20 24.57 10.51 -14.93
C PHE A 20 23.22 9.82 -15.02
N ARG A 21 22.23 10.47 -15.64
CA ARG A 21 20.84 9.97 -15.74
C ARG A 21 20.34 9.89 -17.17
N GLY A 22 21.24 9.83 -18.15
CA GLY A 22 20.87 9.76 -19.57
C GLY A 22 20.60 11.11 -20.24
N PHE A 23 20.73 12.23 -19.52
CA PHE A 23 20.51 13.57 -20.07
C PHE A 23 21.76 14.08 -20.82
N LEU A 24 21.56 14.65 -22.00
CA LEU A 24 22.64 15.23 -22.79
C LEU A 24 22.70 16.73 -22.56
N LEU A 25 23.92 17.27 -22.52
CA LEU A 25 24.13 18.70 -22.65
C LEU A 25 23.61 19.18 -24.02
N PRO A 26 23.16 20.44 -24.11
CA PRO A 26 22.63 20.99 -25.36
C PRO A 26 23.58 20.78 -26.53
N GLY A 27 23.03 20.56 -27.72
CA GLY A 27 23.76 20.50 -29.00
C GLY A 27 24.73 19.34 -29.18
N PHE A 28 24.62 18.30 -28.35
CA PHE A 28 25.21 17.00 -28.59
C PHE A 28 24.14 15.97 -28.97
N GLU A 29 24.49 15.06 -29.88
CA GLU A 29 23.65 13.94 -30.27
C GLU A 29 23.96 12.69 -29.44
N ARG A 30 22.96 11.83 -29.22
CA ARG A 30 23.16 10.60 -28.43
C ARG A 30 24.29 9.73 -28.98
N GLY A 31 24.41 9.60 -30.30
CA GLY A 31 25.50 8.86 -30.93
C GLY A 31 26.88 9.51 -30.76
N GLU A 32 26.93 10.84 -30.74
CA GLU A 32 28.15 11.61 -30.49
C GLU A 32 28.60 11.47 -29.02
N VAL A 33 27.69 11.68 -28.06
CA VAL A 33 27.98 11.51 -26.64
C VAL A 33 28.31 10.06 -26.30
N TRP A 34 27.63 9.11 -26.94
CA TRP A 34 27.96 7.69 -26.84
C TRP A 34 29.43 7.44 -27.19
N ASN A 35 29.87 7.93 -28.35
CA ASN A 35 31.25 7.76 -28.80
C ASN A 35 32.25 8.53 -27.91
N ASN A 36 31.92 9.75 -27.49
CA ASN A 36 32.77 10.56 -26.62
C ASN A 36 33.00 9.89 -25.26
N ILE A 37 31.95 9.32 -24.67
CA ILE A 37 32.03 8.62 -23.38
C ILE A 37 32.70 7.26 -23.52
N LYS A 38 32.40 6.54 -24.59
CA LYS A 38 33.12 5.30 -24.93
C LYS A 38 34.63 5.55 -25.02
N ASN A 39 35.03 6.66 -25.65
CA ASN A 39 36.43 7.01 -25.81
C ASN A 39 37.08 7.55 -24.52
N LEU A 40 36.37 8.39 -23.75
CA LEU A 40 36.89 8.98 -22.52
C LEU A 40 36.98 7.97 -21.37
N CYS A 41 35.90 7.21 -21.14
CA CYS A 41 35.76 6.29 -20.00
C CYS A 41 36.12 4.84 -20.34
N LYS A 42 36.31 4.51 -21.63
CA LYS A 42 36.61 3.15 -22.11
C LYS A 42 35.60 2.09 -21.68
N TYR A 43 34.32 2.46 -21.61
CA TYR A 43 33.24 1.53 -21.33
C TYR A 43 32.92 0.61 -22.53
N ASP A 44 32.48 -0.61 -22.25
CA ASP A 44 31.93 -1.51 -23.26
C ASP A 44 30.50 -1.11 -23.67
N ASP A 45 30.02 -1.66 -24.79
CA ASP A 45 28.72 -1.29 -25.35
C ASP A 45 27.57 -1.66 -24.40
N ASP A 46 27.66 -2.78 -23.66
CA ASP A 46 26.66 -3.19 -22.67
C ASP A 46 26.55 -2.20 -21.49
N THR A 47 27.68 -1.71 -20.98
CA THR A 47 27.71 -0.68 -19.95
C THR A 47 27.18 0.65 -20.49
N LEU A 48 27.49 1.01 -21.73
CA LEU A 48 26.93 2.20 -22.39
C LEU A 48 25.41 2.09 -22.63
N TYR A 49 24.89 0.91 -22.92
CA TYR A 49 23.43 0.70 -23.02
C TYR A 49 22.74 0.99 -21.69
N ARG A 50 23.31 0.54 -20.56
CA ARG A 50 22.84 0.88 -19.20
C ARG A 50 23.06 2.36 -18.89
N PHE A 51 24.15 2.94 -19.37
CA PHE A 51 24.48 4.34 -19.17
C PHE A 51 23.41 5.28 -19.74
N PHE A 52 22.80 4.92 -20.88
CA PHE A 52 21.71 5.67 -21.51
C PHE A 52 20.31 5.06 -21.31
N SER A 53 20.12 4.18 -20.33
CA SER A 53 18.81 3.60 -20.01
C SER A 53 17.88 4.60 -19.29
N GLY A 54 18.43 5.68 -18.74
CA GLY A 54 17.72 6.66 -17.92
C GLY A 54 17.76 6.37 -16.41
N GLU A 55 18.31 5.22 -16.00
CA GLU A 55 18.61 4.96 -14.59
C GLU A 55 19.80 5.80 -14.10
N ALA A 56 19.82 6.11 -12.81
CA ALA A 56 20.92 6.85 -12.20
C ALA A 56 22.19 6.00 -12.18
N PHE A 57 23.14 6.33 -13.06
CA PHE A 57 24.43 5.68 -13.17
C PHE A 57 25.50 6.49 -12.44
N ILE A 58 26.16 5.86 -11.45
CA ILE A 58 27.22 6.53 -10.68
C ILE A 58 28.55 6.38 -11.42
N LEU A 59 29.07 7.49 -11.92
CA LEU A 59 30.35 7.57 -12.65
C LEU A 59 31.55 7.49 -11.71
N LYS A 60 31.48 8.19 -10.58
CA LYS A 60 32.57 8.26 -9.60
C LYS A 60 32.02 8.56 -8.22
N ARG A 61 32.63 7.96 -7.20
CA ARG A 61 32.27 8.08 -5.78
C ARG A 61 33.44 8.64 -4.97
N ASP A 62 33.14 9.06 -3.75
CA ASP A 62 34.11 9.41 -2.71
C ASP A 62 35.07 10.54 -3.11
N LEU A 63 34.52 11.60 -3.71
CA LEU A 63 35.28 12.77 -4.15
C LEU A 63 35.14 13.92 -3.16
N ASP A 64 36.19 14.71 -2.95
CA ASP A 64 36.02 16.06 -2.41
C ASP A 64 35.36 16.98 -3.45
N ARG A 65 34.79 18.11 -2.99
CA ARG A 65 34.05 19.04 -3.87
C ARG A 65 34.89 19.60 -5.03
N ALA A 66 36.12 20.02 -4.76
CA ALA A 66 36.99 20.63 -5.77
C ALA A 66 37.39 19.61 -6.84
N THR A 67 37.60 18.36 -6.44
CA THR A 67 37.85 17.24 -7.34
C THR A 67 36.60 16.87 -8.13
N ALA A 68 35.42 16.82 -7.50
CA ALA A 68 34.15 16.55 -8.18
C ALA A 68 33.86 17.59 -9.27
N GLU A 69 34.10 18.88 -9.01
CA GLU A 69 33.94 19.96 -9.99
C GLU A 69 34.91 19.81 -11.17
N LYS A 70 36.17 19.41 -10.93
CA LYS A 70 37.13 19.11 -12.00
C LYS A 70 36.68 17.94 -12.88
N TYR A 71 36.22 16.84 -12.27
CA TYR A 71 35.70 15.70 -13.03
C TYR A 71 34.45 16.06 -13.83
N LYS A 72 33.53 16.81 -13.23
CA LYS A 72 32.34 17.30 -13.93
C LYS A 72 32.73 18.13 -15.15
N LYS A 73 33.70 19.04 -15.01
CA LYS A 73 34.16 19.88 -16.13
C LYS A 73 34.71 19.06 -17.31
N VAL A 74 35.39 17.94 -17.03
CA VAL A 74 35.88 17.02 -18.09
C VAL A 74 34.73 16.22 -18.69
N LEU A 75 33.80 15.73 -17.87
CA LEU A 75 32.63 14.97 -18.34
C LEU A 75 31.68 15.84 -19.17
N ASP A 76 31.51 17.11 -18.81
CA ASP A 76 30.70 18.07 -19.57
C ASP A 76 31.24 18.25 -21.01
N GLN A 77 32.56 18.08 -21.24
CA GLN A 77 33.14 18.13 -22.59
C GLN A 77 32.68 16.97 -23.49
N THR A 78 32.21 15.88 -22.90
CA THR A 78 31.68 14.74 -23.67
C THR A 78 30.27 14.96 -24.17
N GLY A 79 29.57 15.97 -23.62
CA GLY A 79 28.16 16.22 -23.88
C GLY A 79 27.19 15.48 -22.94
N ALA A 80 27.68 14.78 -21.90
CA ALA A 80 26.82 14.20 -20.86
C ALA A 80 26.50 15.20 -19.74
N ASP A 81 25.21 15.35 -19.41
CA ASP A 81 24.77 16.19 -18.30
C ASP A 81 24.90 15.41 -16.98
N CYS A 82 26.00 15.65 -16.27
CA CYS A 82 26.34 14.97 -15.03
C CYS A 82 26.05 15.86 -13.82
N ASP A 83 25.36 15.30 -12.83
CA ASP A 83 25.08 15.95 -11.55
C ASP A 83 26.13 15.57 -10.50
N ILE A 84 26.56 16.55 -9.70
CA ILE A 84 27.32 16.29 -8.47
C ILE A 84 26.29 16.14 -7.33
N ARG A 85 26.26 14.97 -6.69
CA ARG A 85 25.48 14.71 -5.49
C ARG A 85 26.38 14.63 -4.28
N GLU A 86 25.99 15.32 -3.22
CA GLU A 86 26.54 15.09 -1.89
C GLU A 86 26.06 13.73 -1.38
N VAL A 87 26.97 12.97 -0.80
CA VAL A 87 26.69 11.72 -0.10
C VAL A 87 26.76 12.07 1.37
N GLU A 88 25.61 12.03 2.06
CA GLU A 88 25.57 12.14 3.51
C GLU A 88 26.51 11.07 4.10
N ALA A 89 27.44 11.51 4.95
CA ALA A 89 28.24 10.57 5.72
C ALA A 89 27.27 9.69 6.53
N PRO A 90 27.56 8.39 6.71
CA PRO A 90 26.87 7.61 7.74
C PRO A 90 26.96 8.43 9.03
N PRO A 91 25.84 8.61 9.78
CA PRO A 91 25.89 9.43 10.97
C PRO A 91 27.04 8.95 11.85
N PRO A 92 27.90 9.86 12.36
CA PRO A 92 28.93 9.46 13.28
C PRO A 92 28.27 8.66 14.41
N ALA A 93 28.94 7.62 14.90
CA ALA A 93 28.48 6.93 16.08
C ALA A 93 28.27 7.97 17.18
N VAL A 94 27.01 8.26 17.49
CA VAL A 94 26.66 9.24 18.52
C VAL A 94 27.13 8.61 19.82
N GLU A 95 28.20 9.16 20.41
CA GLU A 95 28.47 8.93 21.82
C GLU A 95 27.23 9.46 22.57
N PRO A 96 26.54 8.61 23.35
CA PRO A 96 25.27 8.99 23.96
C PRO A 96 25.50 10.19 24.89
N GLU A 97 24.72 11.25 24.72
CA GLU A 97 24.69 12.34 25.69
C GLU A 97 24.28 11.79 27.07
N PRO A 98 24.91 12.25 28.17
CA PRO A 98 24.58 11.77 29.50
C PRO A 98 23.13 12.11 29.84
N PHE A 99 22.33 11.08 30.08
CA PHE A 99 20.93 11.18 30.46
C PHE A 99 20.81 11.82 31.85
N ARG A 100 20.03 12.90 31.96
CA ARG A 100 19.77 13.58 33.25
C ARG A 100 18.45 13.12 33.83
N CYS A 101 18.48 12.63 35.07
CA CYS A 101 17.27 12.21 35.78
C CYS A 101 16.24 13.37 35.87
N PRO A 102 14.98 13.20 35.40
CA PRO A 102 13.97 14.27 35.42
C PRO A 102 13.53 14.70 36.84
N LYS A 103 13.84 13.89 37.86
CA LYS A 103 13.46 14.16 39.26
C LYS A 103 14.55 14.86 40.07
N CYS A 104 15.81 14.49 39.90
CA CYS A 104 16.93 15.00 40.72
C CYS A 104 18.09 15.57 39.89
N ASN A 105 17.98 15.56 38.56
CA ASN A 105 18.92 16.14 37.62
C ASN A 105 20.34 15.54 37.64
N THR A 106 20.51 14.35 38.20
CA THR A 106 21.77 13.59 38.18
C THR A 106 22.07 13.12 36.76
N GLU A 107 23.27 13.39 36.27
CA GLU A 107 23.82 12.83 35.03
C GLU A 107 24.19 11.36 35.23
N GLN A 108 23.69 10.51 34.35
CA GLN A 108 23.96 9.08 34.34
C GLN A 108 23.76 8.53 32.92
N ASP A 109 24.20 7.31 32.67
CA ASP A 109 23.82 6.59 31.45
C ASP A 109 22.34 6.22 31.47
N GLU A 110 21.73 6.05 30.29
CA GLU A 110 20.32 5.69 30.17
C GLU A 110 20.07 4.30 30.80
N GLY A 111 19.10 4.21 31.71
CA GLY A 111 18.79 3.00 32.48
C GLY A 111 17.37 3.04 33.04
N GLU A 112 16.87 1.93 33.61
CA GLU A 112 15.47 1.85 34.05
C GLU A 112 15.13 2.73 35.27
N ASN A 113 16.14 3.09 36.06
CA ASN A 113 16.02 3.89 37.26
C ASN A 113 17.17 4.90 37.45
N CYS A 114 16.91 5.93 38.25
CA CYS A 114 17.95 6.87 38.65
C CYS A 114 18.85 6.25 39.72
N ILE A 115 20.17 6.27 39.51
CA ILE A 115 21.18 5.74 40.45
C ILE A 115 21.21 6.52 41.77
N GLN A 116 20.81 7.79 41.75
CA GLN A 116 20.85 8.66 42.92
C GLN A 116 19.54 8.66 43.71
N CYS A 117 18.40 8.83 43.03
CA CYS A 117 17.10 8.99 43.71
C CYS A 117 16.18 7.77 43.58
N GLY A 118 16.64 6.70 42.92
CA GLY A 118 15.91 5.43 42.77
C GLY A 118 14.62 5.51 41.97
N VAL A 119 14.34 6.62 41.28
CA VAL A 119 13.08 6.79 40.54
C VAL A 119 13.10 5.93 39.29
N ILE A 120 12.04 5.15 39.05
CA ILE A 120 11.87 4.37 37.83
C ILE A 120 11.27 5.30 36.76
N PHE A 121 11.97 5.56 35.67
CA PHE A 121 11.58 6.60 34.70
C PHE A 121 10.26 6.29 33.99
N ALA A 122 9.97 5.01 33.74
CA ALA A 122 8.70 4.58 33.17
C ALA A 122 7.49 4.97 34.05
N LYS A 123 7.63 4.84 35.38
CA LYS A 123 6.56 5.23 36.32
C LYS A 123 6.41 6.75 36.43
N LEU A 124 7.52 7.49 36.39
CA LEU A 124 7.50 8.95 36.45
C LEU A 124 6.81 9.57 35.22
N HIS A 125 7.13 9.08 34.01
CA HIS A 125 6.48 9.52 32.77
C HIS A 125 4.98 9.20 32.76
N GLN A 126 4.58 8.01 33.22
CA GLN A 126 3.17 7.65 33.32
C GLN A 126 2.41 8.55 34.30
N GLN A 127 3.06 9.01 35.36
CA GLN A 127 2.46 9.92 36.34
C GLN A 127 2.37 11.36 35.82
N GLN A 128 3.39 11.85 35.11
CA GLN A 128 3.36 13.16 34.45
C GLN A 128 2.30 13.24 33.35
N GLN A 129 2.14 12.18 32.55
CA GLN A 129 1.08 12.09 31.53
C GLN A 129 -0.32 12.13 32.16
N ARG A 130 -0.53 11.47 33.30
CA ARG A 130 -1.81 11.53 34.03
C ARG A 130 -2.11 12.91 34.60
N GLN A 131 -1.09 13.66 35.02
CA GLN A 131 -1.24 15.03 35.53
C GLN A 131 -1.48 16.06 34.42
N ALA A 132 -0.91 15.84 33.23
CA ALA A 132 -1.18 16.67 32.05
C ALA A 132 -2.63 16.52 31.54
N THR A 133 -3.26 15.36 31.74
CA THR A 133 -4.66 15.12 31.36
C THR A 133 -5.70 15.62 32.37
N SER A 134 -5.29 16.15 33.53
CA SER A 134 -6.22 16.48 34.64
C SER A 134 -6.23 17.96 35.08
N SER A 135 -5.71 18.88 34.27
CA SER A 135 -5.72 20.32 34.63
C SER A 135 -6.52 21.15 33.60
N PRO A 136 -7.53 21.93 34.02
CA PRO A 136 -8.22 22.87 33.14
C PRO A 136 -7.45 24.21 33.11
N THR A 137 -7.06 24.67 31.93
CA THR A 137 -6.40 25.98 31.79
C THR A 137 -7.44 27.08 31.54
N PRO A 138 -7.40 28.22 32.26
CA PRO A 138 -8.29 29.36 32.05
C PRO A 138 -7.88 30.22 30.86
N ALA A 139 -8.86 30.96 30.33
CA ALA A 139 -8.75 31.94 29.26
C ALA A 139 -7.82 33.11 29.59
N GLU A 140 -7.07 33.57 28.58
CA GLU A 140 -6.55 34.94 28.53
C GLU A 140 -6.49 35.43 27.08
N THR A 141 -7.11 36.59 26.88
CA THR A 141 -7.29 37.36 25.66
C THR A 141 -6.09 38.25 25.35
N ALA A 142 -5.61 38.28 24.11
CA ALA A 142 -5.09 39.50 23.45
C ALA A 142 -4.96 39.24 21.94
N GLY A 143 -5.62 40.08 21.12
CA GLY A 143 -5.87 39.81 19.71
C GLY A 143 -4.87 40.39 18.71
N LEU A 144 -5.16 40.11 17.44
CA LEU A 144 -5.14 41.01 16.26
C LEU A 144 -5.39 40.14 15.01
N GLU A 145 -6.50 40.40 14.30
CA GLU A 145 -6.83 39.80 13.00
C GLU A 145 -5.84 40.24 11.88
N PRO A 146 -5.84 39.59 10.70
CA PRO A 146 -6.83 39.96 9.67
C PRO A 146 -7.47 38.78 8.90
N ALA A 147 -8.79 38.87 8.76
CA ALA A 147 -9.61 38.59 7.58
C ALA A 147 -9.34 37.32 6.74
N ALA A 148 -10.06 36.23 7.08
CA ALA A 148 -10.43 35.18 6.13
C ALA A 148 -11.96 35.11 6.05
N GLY A 149 -12.52 35.46 4.89
CA GLY A 149 -13.91 35.23 4.57
C GLY A 149 -14.17 33.75 4.34
N HIS A 150 -14.39 33.00 5.42
CA HIS A 150 -14.98 31.67 5.35
C HIS A 150 -16.49 31.78 5.39
N LEU A 151 -17.13 31.39 4.29
CA LEU A 151 -18.54 31.03 4.25
C LEU A 151 -18.77 29.89 5.24
N GLN A 152 -19.24 30.24 6.44
CA GLN A 152 -19.81 29.29 7.40
C GLN A 152 -21.10 28.71 6.82
N SER A 153 -21.08 27.44 6.45
CA SER A 153 -22.27 26.61 6.55
C SER A 153 -22.47 26.30 8.04
N SER A 154 -23.29 27.11 8.70
CA SER A 154 -23.79 26.84 10.04
C SER A 154 -24.78 25.69 9.99
N ASP A 155 -24.35 24.48 10.36
CA ASP A 155 -25.27 23.44 10.82
C ASP A 155 -25.38 23.57 12.35
N PRO A 156 -26.59 23.51 12.97
CA PRO A 156 -26.72 23.68 14.40
C PRO A 156 -26.03 22.52 15.11
N GLN A 157 -25.19 22.83 16.10
CA GLN A 157 -24.57 21.82 16.95
C GLN A 157 -25.67 21.13 17.77
N ASP A 158 -26.16 19.99 17.29
CA ASP A 158 -27.15 19.15 17.96
C ASP A 158 -26.53 18.59 19.25
N ASP A 159 -26.87 19.23 20.37
CA ASP A 159 -26.33 18.90 21.70
C ASP A 159 -26.99 17.66 22.33
N SER A 160 -27.92 17.02 21.60
CA SER A 160 -28.57 15.78 22.00
C SER A 160 -27.55 14.63 22.11
N THR A 161 -27.88 13.59 22.89
CA THR A 161 -27.05 12.38 22.96
C THR A 161 -26.83 11.77 21.57
N TRP A 162 -27.82 11.88 20.68
CA TRP A 162 -27.73 11.41 19.30
C TRP A 162 -26.82 12.28 18.43
N GLY A 163 -26.87 13.61 18.59
CA GLY A 163 -25.96 14.54 17.93
C GLY A 163 -24.50 14.35 18.38
N LYS A 164 -24.27 14.13 19.68
CA LYS A 164 -22.95 13.78 20.24
C LYS A 164 -22.43 12.44 19.74
N LEU A 165 -23.29 11.42 19.64
CA LEU A 165 -22.94 10.13 19.04
C LEU A 165 -22.64 10.27 17.54
N ALA A 166 -23.41 11.07 16.82
CA ALA A 166 -23.19 11.32 15.39
C ALA A 166 -21.84 12.02 15.17
N ALA A 167 -21.52 13.06 15.95
CA ALA A 167 -20.23 13.75 15.91
C ALA A 167 -19.05 12.83 16.33
N TYR A 168 -19.26 11.99 17.34
CA TYR A 168 -18.23 11.02 17.74
C TYR A 168 -17.91 10.04 16.61
N PHE A 169 -18.93 9.51 15.93
CA PHE A 169 -18.75 8.55 14.84
C PHE A 169 -18.38 9.18 13.49
N SER A 170 -18.61 10.48 13.29
CA SER A 170 -18.01 11.22 12.18
C SER A 170 -16.50 11.32 12.36
N ASP A 171 -16.05 11.58 13.58
CA ASP A 171 -14.63 11.66 13.91
C ASP A 171 -13.97 10.27 14.05
N HIS A 172 -14.77 9.23 14.31
CA HIS A 172 -14.33 7.84 14.50
C HIS A 172 -15.06 6.89 13.56
N GLN A 173 -14.97 7.15 12.25
CA GLN A 173 -15.61 6.32 11.21
C GLN A 173 -15.25 4.82 11.30
N GLU A 174 -14.08 4.51 11.86
CA GLU A 174 -13.62 3.15 12.13
C GLU A 174 -14.44 2.43 13.19
N GLN A 175 -14.69 3.10 14.31
CA GLN A 175 -15.47 2.54 15.40
C GLN A 175 -16.94 2.40 15.02
N ALA A 176 -17.46 3.36 14.23
CA ALA A 176 -18.81 3.28 13.68
C ALA A 176 -18.99 2.03 12.81
N PHE A 177 -17.97 1.70 12.01
CA PHE A 177 -17.97 0.54 11.12
C PHE A 177 -17.94 -0.79 11.90
N VAL A 178 -17.08 -0.88 12.92
CA VAL A 178 -17.03 -2.04 13.83
C VAL A 178 -18.36 -2.22 14.56
N LEU A 179 -18.94 -1.14 15.08
CA LEU A 179 -20.23 -1.18 15.77
C LEU A 179 -21.37 -1.65 14.86
N LYS A 180 -21.44 -1.16 13.61
CA LYS A 180 -22.41 -1.64 12.61
C LYS A 180 -22.28 -3.14 12.36
N SER A 181 -21.04 -3.66 12.37
CA SER A 181 -20.78 -5.09 12.21
C SER A 181 -21.33 -5.90 13.39
N PHE A 182 -21.08 -5.46 14.63
CA PHE A 182 -21.65 -6.10 15.82
C PHE A 182 -23.18 -6.07 15.84
N ALA A 183 -23.79 -4.93 15.48
CA ALA A 183 -25.24 -4.81 15.39
C ALA A 183 -25.83 -5.77 14.35
N MET A 184 -25.18 -5.92 13.20
CA MET A 184 -25.57 -6.87 12.16
C MET A 184 -25.46 -8.33 12.65
N ILE A 185 -24.39 -8.69 13.34
CA ILE A 185 -24.23 -10.03 13.94
C ILE A 185 -25.39 -10.29 14.91
N ALA A 186 -25.68 -9.36 15.82
CA ALA A 186 -26.78 -9.48 16.78
C ALA A 186 -28.13 -9.67 16.08
N ALA A 187 -28.41 -8.89 15.03
CA ALA A 187 -29.62 -9.04 14.23
C ALA A 187 -29.71 -10.42 13.58
N ILE A 188 -28.64 -10.89 12.94
CA ILE A 188 -28.60 -12.23 12.32
C ILE A 188 -28.88 -13.32 13.37
N LEU A 189 -28.28 -13.22 14.56
CA LEU A 189 -28.48 -14.20 15.63
C LEU A 189 -29.90 -14.19 16.21
N LEU A 190 -30.53 -13.01 16.34
CA LEU A 190 -31.92 -12.88 16.80
C LEU A 190 -32.91 -13.47 15.79
N PHE A 191 -32.69 -13.24 14.49
CA PHE A 191 -33.62 -13.64 13.44
C PHE A 191 -33.35 -15.01 12.83
N LYS A 192 -32.25 -15.70 13.19
CA LYS A 192 -31.88 -17.01 12.60
C LYS A 192 -32.96 -18.08 12.69
N ASN A 193 -33.81 -18.02 13.71
CA ASN A 193 -34.89 -18.98 13.94
C ASN A 193 -36.23 -18.58 13.29
N LEU A 194 -36.32 -17.39 12.68
CA LEU A 194 -37.55 -16.87 12.09
C LEU A 194 -37.85 -17.50 10.72
N ILE A 195 -36.84 -18.04 10.03
CA ILE A 195 -36.99 -18.71 8.73
C ILE A 195 -37.08 -20.22 8.97
N PRO A 196 -38.27 -20.85 8.86
CA PRO A 196 -38.41 -22.28 9.09
C PRO A 196 -37.61 -23.07 8.04
N ARG A 197 -36.95 -24.16 8.48
CA ARG A 197 -36.19 -25.08 7.61
C ARG A 197 -36.99 -25.56 6.39
N PHE A 198 -38.30 -25.69 6.54
CA PHE A 198 -39.25 -26.04 5.47
C PHE A 198 -39.25 -25.03 4.30
N PHE A 199 -39.19 -23.73 4.59
CA PHE A 199 -39.16 -22.69 3.57
C PHE A 199 -37.87 -22.74 2.73
N LEU A 200 -36.73 -23.01 3.37
CA LEU A 200 -35.44 -23.15 2.69
C LEU A 200 -35.39 -24.37 1.75
N ILE A 201 -36.04 -25.48 2.11
CA ILE A 201 -36.11 -26.68 1.27
C ILE A 201 -36.95 -26.43 0.02
N ILE A 202 -38.13 -25.82 0.16
CA ILE A 202 -38.98 -25.45 -0.97
C ILE A 202 -38.26 -24.49 -1.91
N LEU A 203 -37.59 -23.49 -1.33
CA LEU A 203 -36.83 -22.48 -2.06
C LEU A 203 -35.65 -23.10 -2.83
N PHE A 204 -34.95 -24.07 -2.22
CA PHE A 204 -33.87 -24.82 -2.88
C PHE A 204 -34.38 -25.62 -4.09
N LEU A 205 -35.52 -26.31 -3.96
CA LEU A 205 -36.09 -27.14 -5.04
C LEU A 205 -36.60 -26.31 -6.23
N ILE A 206 -37.12 -25.10 -5.99
CA ILE A 206 -37.68 -24.23 -7.04
C ILE A 206 -36.59 -23.35 -7.68
N SER A 207 -35.47 -23.08 -6.97
CA SER A 207 -34.41 -22.17 -7.43
C SER A 207 -33.82 -22.47 -8.82
N PRO A 208 -33.60 -23.74 -9.26
CA PRO A 208 -32.98 -24.00 -10.56
C PRO A 208 -33.92 -23.69 -11.73
N VAL A 209 -35.22 -23.96 -11.56
CA VAL A 209 -36.26 -23.70 -12.57
C VAL A 209 -36.41 -22.19 -12.76
N VAL A 210 -36.48 -21.48 -11.64
CA VAL A 210 -36.59 -20.02 -11.60
C VAL A 210 -35.37 -19.33 -12.20
N LEU A 211 -34.16 -19.76 -11.81
CA LEU A 211 -32.91 -19.25 -12.38
C LEU A 211 -32.86 -19.46 -13.89
N SER A 212 -33.29 -20.62 -14.38
CA SER A 212 -33.34 -20.92 -15.81
C SER A 212 -34.31 -20.00 -16.56
N CYS A 213 -35.50 -19.74 -16.01
CA CYS A 213 -36.45 -18.78 -16.58
C CYS A 213 -35.88 -17.35 -16.63
N TYR A 214 -35.24 -16.90 -15.56
CA TYR A 214 -34.62 -15.57 -15.48
C TYR A 214 -33.46 -15.42 -16.48
N VAL A 215 -32.58 -16.41 -16.57
CA VAL A 215 -31.46 -16.37 -17.53
C VAL A 215 -31.98 -16.33 -18.96
N ARG A 216 -33.07 -17.05 -19.28
CA ARG A 216 -33.73 -16.94 -20.60
C ARG A 216 -34.30 -15.55 -20.84
N PHE A 217 -34.94 -14.94 -19.86
CA PHE A 217 -35.47 -13.59 -19.95
C PHE A 217 -34.36 -12.55 -20.19
N MET A 218 -33.33 -12.55 -19.35
CA MET A 218 -32.19 -11.63 -19.48
C MET A 218 -31.39 -11.86 -20.76
N ALA A 219 -31.26 -13.12 -21.21
CA ALA A 219 -30.66 -13.45 -22.51
C ALA A 219 -31.47 -12.84 -23.67
N ALA A 220 -32.81 -12.93 -23.61
CA ALA A 220 -33.69 -12.34 -24.61
C ALA A 220 -33.64 -10.79 -24.60
N GLU A 221 -33.64 -10.16 -23.43
CA GLU A 221 -33.58 -8.70 -23.30
C GLU A 221 -32.22 -8.13 -23.73
N SER A 222 -31.12 -8.76 -23.32
CA SER A 222 -29.76 -8.26 -23.60
C SER A 222 -29.19 -8.73 -24.94
N GLY A 223 -29.91 -9.54 -25.72
CA GLY A 223 -29.42 -10.15 -26.97
C GLY A 223 -28.23 -11.11 -26.78
N ARG A 224 -27.94 -11.50 -25.53
CA ARG A 224 -26.84 -12.41 -25.17
C ARG A 224 -27.33 -13.85 -25.18
N THR A 225 -26.41 -14.80 -25.33
CA THR A 225 -26.78 -16.23 -25.27
C THR A 225 -27.15 -16.64 -23.84
N TYR A 226 -28.04 -17.63 -23.71
CA TYR A 226 -28.39 -18.22 -22.41
C TYR A 226 -27.13 -18.56 -21.59
N PHE A 227 -26.12 -19.19 -22.20
CA PHE A 227 -24.88 -19.56 -21.52
C PHE A 227 -24.04 -18.36 -21.05
N GLN A 228 -24.00 -17.25 -21.79
CA GLN A 228 -23.26 -16.05 -21.37
C GLN A 228 -23.89 -15.42 -20.13
N VAL A 229 -25.22 -15.32 -20.12
CA VAL A 229 -25.98 -14.82 -18.98
C VAL A 229 -25.89 -15.83 -17.82
N LEU A 230 -26.09 -17.12 -18.09
CA LEU A 230 -25.98 -18.19 -17.09
C LEU A 230 -24.62 -18.16 -16.38
N ARG A 231 -23.52 -17.96 -17.11
CA ARG A 231 -22.16 -17.89 -16.56
C ARG A 231 -21.99 -16.73 -15.58
N GLU A 232 -22.75 -15.65 -15.74
CA GLU A 232 -22.73 -14.49 -14.84
C GLU A 232 -23.42 -14.78 -13.49
N TYR A 233 -24.35 -15.74 -13.47
CA TYR A 233 -25.18 -16.07 -12.29
C TYR A 233 -24.94 -17.48 -11.70
N ILE A 234 -24.39 -18.45 -12.47
CA ILE A 234 -23.98 -19.81 -12.06
C ILE A 234 -22.52 -19.82 -11.62
N THR A 235 -22.06 -18.81 -10.87
CA THR A 235 -20.93 -19.08 -9.97
C THR A 235 -21.45 -19.94 -8.83
N PHE A 236 -21.56 -21.25 -9.09
CA PHE A 236 -21.97 -22.28 -8.13
C PHE A 236 -20.91 -22.51 -7.04
N MET A 237 -19.71 -21.96 -7.24
CA MET A 237 -18.74 -21.78 -6.17
C MET A 237 -19.04 -20.47 -5.44
N PRO A 238 -19.25 -20.48 -4.11
CA PRO A 238 -19.21 -19.29 -3.30
C PRO A 238 -17.77 -18.78 -3.28
N VAL A 239 -17.35 -18.16 -4.38
CA VAL A 239 -16.08 -17.44 -4.42
C VAL A 239 -16.30 -16.19 -3.60
N MET A 240 -15.87 -16.22 -2.34
CA MET A 240 -15.75 -15.01 -1.55
C MET A 240 -14.65 -14.18 -2.19
N TYR A 241 -15.05 -13.12 -2.88
CA TYR A 241 -14.11 -12.10 -3.32
C TYR A 241 -14.39 -10.81 -2.58
N THR A 242 -13.34 -10.03 -2.34
CA THR A 242 -13.47 -8.70 -1.76
C THR A 242 -13.89 -7.70 -2.83
N GLU A 243 -14.96 -6.95 -2.59
CA GLU A 243 -15.38 -5.87 -3.50
C GLU A 243 -14.42 -4.67 -3.42
N GLY A 244 -14.14 -4.03 -4.57
CA GLY A 244 -13.25 -2.87 -4.62
C GLY A 244 -11.77 -3.20 -4.45
N GLU A 245 -11.35 -4.46 -4.66
CA GLU A 245 -9.94 -4.79 -4.81
C GLU A 245 -9.44 -4.14 -6.11
N LYS A 246 -8.68 -3.03 -6.02
CA LYS A 246 -7.75 -2.68 -7.10
C LYS A 246 -6.99 -3.96 -7.36
N LYS A 247 -7.10 -4.53 -8.57
CA LYS A 247 -6.40 -5.77 -8.95
C LYS A 247 -4.90 -5.49 -8.84
N THR A 248 -4.35 -5.60 -7.63
CA THR A 248 -2.92 -5.48 -7.41
C THR A 248 -2.31 -6.62 -8.18
N GLU A 249 -1.41 -6.28 -9.09
CA GLU A 249 -0.69 -7.22 -9.95
C GLU A 249 0.29 -8.02 -9.09
N GLY A 250 -0.24 -8.95 -8.29
CA GLY A 250 0.52 -9.81 -7.40
C GLY A 250 -0.03 -11.22 -7.43
N LEU A 251 0.80 -12.18 -7.79
CA LEU A 251 0.47 -13.60 -7.68
C LEU A 251 0.51 -14.00 -6.21
N ALA A 252 -0.57 -14.60 -5.71
CA ALA A 252 -0.64 -15.22 -4.38
C ALA A 252 0.07 -16.58 -4.38
N GLY A 253 1.37 -16.55 -4.70
CA GLY A 253 2.18 -17.74 -4.98
C GLY A 253 2.31 -18.68 -3.79
N VAL A 254 2.39 -18.15 -2.56
CA VAL A 254 2.48 -18.97 -1.34
C VAL A 254 1.15 -19.65 -1.06
N THR A 255 0.03 -18.94 -1.20
CA THR A 255 -1.31 -19.52 -1.00
C THR A 255 -1.52 -20.69 -1.96
N TYR A 256 -1.25 -20.50 -3.25
CA TYR A 256 -1.34 -21.58 -4.24
C TYR A 256 -0.32 -22.70 -3.98
N GLY A 257 0.89 -22.35 -3.54
CA GLY A 257 1.93 -23.32 -3.16
C GLY A 257 1.50 -24.21 -1.99
N ILE A 258 0.93 -23.62 -0.92
CA ILE A 258 0.39 -24.36 0.22
C ILE A 258 -0.77 -25.25 -0.23
N ILE A 259 -1.67 -24.76 -1.08
CA ILE A 259 -2.77 -25.56 -1.61
C ILE A 259 -2.23 -26.78 -2.36
N PHE A 260 -1.30 -26.55 -3.29
CA PHE A 260 -0.69 -27.61 -4.07
C PHE A 260 0.04 -28.62 -3.18
N LEU A 261 0.82 -28.15 -2.19
CA LEU A 261 1.53 -28.99 -1.24
C LEU A 261 0.57 -29.88 -0.44
N ASN A 262 -0.54 -29.33 0.07
CA ASN A 262 -1.54 -30.11 0.82
C ASN A 262 -2.20 -31.18 -0.06
N ILE A 263 -2.51 -30.85 -1.32
CA ILE A 263 -3.03 -31.84 -2.28
C ILE A 263 -2.00 -32.95 -2.51
N LEU A 264 -0.71 -32.61 -2.66
CA LEU A 264 0.35 -33.60 -2.83
C LEU A 264 0.50 -34.49 -1.60
N ILE A 265 0.58 -33.90 -0.41
CA ILE A 265 0.70 -34.64 0.85
C ILE A 265 -0.49 -35.58 1.00
N TYR A 266 -1.72 -35.11 0.76
CA TYR A 266 -2.89 -35.95 0.94
C TYR A 266 -2.94 -37.15 -0.04
N TYR A 267 -2.78 -36.91 -1.35
CA TYR A 267 -2.96 -37.98 -2.34
C TYR A 267 -1.74 -38.87 -2.52
N PHE A 268 -0.53 -38.35 -2.33
CA PHE A 268 0.71 -39.10 -2.58
C PHE A 268 1.41 -39.58 -1.31
N PHE A 269 1.15 -38.96 -0.15
CA PHE A 269 1.75 -39.38 1.12
C PHE A 269 0.70 -40.02 2.04
N GLU A 270 -0.31 -39.29 2.49
CA GLU A 270 -1.25 -39.75 3.54
C GLU A 270 -1.96 -41.06 3.16
N LYS A 271 -2.36 -41.22 1.89
CA LYS A 271 -3.01 -42.45 1.41
C LYS A 271 -2.09 -43.67 1.28
N ASN A 272 -0.78 -43.45 1.28
CA ASN A 272 0.22 -44.48 1.02
C ASN A 272 1.03 -44.88 2.26
N VAL A 273 0.77 -44.26 3.41
CA VAL A 273 1.46 -44.54 4.67
C VAL A 273 0.53 -45.20 5.69
N THR A 274 1.13 -45.81 6.72
CA THR A 274 0.37 -46.44 7.81
C THR A 274 -0.20 -45.39 8.76
N ILE A 275 -1.28 -45.75 9.49
CA ILE A 275 -1.88 -44.89 10.51
C ILE A 275 -0.86 -44.53 11.60
N GLU A 276 -0.03 -45.48 12.02
CA GLU A 276 1.06 -45.25 13.00
C GLU A 276 2.05 -44.17 12.52
N THR A 277 2.33 -44.10 11.22
CA THR A 277 3.15 -43.02 10.66
C THR A 277 2.45 -41.67 10.73
N LEU A 278 1.13 -41.62 10.49
CA LEU A 278 0.33 -40.40 10.58
C LEU A 278 0.20 -39.92 12.03
N ASP A 279 0.03 -40.84 12.98
CA ASP A 279 -0.05 -40.57 14.42
C ASP A 279 1.26 -39.98 14.98
N ASN A 280 2.38 -40.18 14.30
CA ASN A 280 3.65 -39.52 14.60
C ASN A 280 3.75 -38.07 14.10
N LEU A 281 2.83 -37.65 13.23
CA LEU A 281 2.84 -36.35 12.55
C LEU A 281 1.71 -35.41 13.00
N VAL A 282 0.78 -35.90 13.84
CA VAL A 282 -0.26 -35.09 14.48
C VAL A 282 0.32 -34.23 15.62
N PHE A 283 -0.30 -33.08 15.88
CA PHE A 283 0.17 -32.16 16.91
C PHE A 283 0.15 -32.84 18.28
N LEU A 284 1.31 -32.90 18.93
CA LEU A 284 1.62 -33.77 20.08
C LEU A 284 1.31 -35.24 19.76
N PRO A 285 2.27 -36.03 19.26
CA PRO A 285 2.04 -37.42 18.86
C PRO A 285 1.61 -38.33 20.02
N HIS A 286 0.98 -39.47 19.70
CA HIS A 286 0.58 -40.47 20.69
C HIS A 286 1.78 -41.07 21.44
N ASP A 287 2.88 -41.31 20.74
CA ASP A 287 4.15 -41.80 21.30
C ASP A 287 5.24 -40.70 21.18
N PRO A 288 5.24 -39.70 22.07
CA PRO A 288 6.09 -38.51 21.92
C PRO A 288 7.58 -38.83 22.17
N ASN A 289 8.42 -38.34 21.26
CA ASN A 289 9.86 -38.25 21.39
C ASN A 289 10.33 -36.85 20.93
N PRO A 290 11.55 -36.40 21.28
CA PRO A 290 11.98 -35.03 20.97
C PRO A 290 11.92 -34.67 19.48
N LEU A 291 12.11 -35.63 18.59
CA LEU A 291 12.11 -35.41 17.15
C LEU A 291 10.69 -35.32 16.59
N ASN A 292 9.81 -36.27 16.92
CA ASN A 292 8.44 -36.27 16.40
C ASN A 292 7.62 -35.12 16.99
N VAL A 293 7.86 -34.69 18.23
CA VAL A 293 7.20 -33.50 18.81
C VAL A 293 7.58 -32.23 18.06
N LEU A 294 8.86 -32.11 17.69
CA LEU A 294 9.33 -30.95 16.91
C LEU A 294 8.76 -30.96 15.50
N ILE A 295 8.80 -32.10 14.80
CA ILE A 295 8.27 -32.23 13.44
C ILE A 295 6.76 -32.01 13.44
N SER A 296 6.05 -32.61 14.39
CA SER A 296 4.59 -32.59 14.44
C SER A 296 3.99 -31.25 14.84
N ALA A 297 4.77 -30.38 15.49
CA ALA A 297 4.41 -28.97 15.68
C ALA A 297 4.18 -28.24 14.34
N PHE A 298 4.76 -28.71 13.24
CA PHE A 298 4.59 -28.12 11.90
C PHE A 298 3.80 -29.02 10.96
N SER A 299 4.09 -30.33 10.92
CA SER A 299 3.48 -31.24 9.94
C SER A 299 1.97 -31.38 10.10
N HIS A 300 1.44 -31.25 11.32
CA HIS A 300 0.00 -31.39 11.58
C HIS A 300 -0.86 -30.41 10.76
N GLN A 301 -0.31 -29.26 10.39
CA GLN A 301 -0.98 -28.22 9.61
C GLN A 301 -1.24 -28.66 8.15
N PHE A 302 -0.61 -29.75 7.70
CA PHE A 302 -0.67 -30.22 6.32
C PHE A 302 -1.41 -31.55 6.15
N LEU A 303 -1.84 -32.17 7.25
CA LEU A 303 -2.54 -33.46 7.25
C LEU A 303 -4.06 -33.27 7.24
N HIS A 304 -4.79 -34.22 6.64
CA HIS A 304 -6.24 -34.12 6.50
C HIS A 304 -6.96 -35.45 6.75
N ALA A 305 -7.96 -35.43 7.64
CA ALA A 305 -8.77 -36.60 7.98
C ALA A 305 -9.61 -37.19 6.82
N GLY A 306 -9.67 -36.53 5.66
CA GLY A 306 -10.45 -36.99 4.51
C GLY A 306 -10.54 -35.99 3.37
N PRO A 307 -11.11 -36.38 2.20
CA PRO A 307 -11.17 -35.51 1.03
C PRO A 307 -12.03 -34.26 1.25
N GLY A 308 -13.14 -34.39 1.99
CA GLY A 308 -14.00 -33.25 2.34
C GLY A 308 -13.30 -32.25 3.26
N HIS A 309 -12.48 -32.73 4.19
CA HIS A 309 -11.67 -31.88 5.07
C HIS A 309 -10.59 -31.13 4.27
N LEU A 310 -9.89 -31.81 3.36
CA LEU A 310 -8.91 -31.20 2.45
C LEU A 310 -9.55 -30.11 1.58
N TRP A 311 -10.53 -30.46 0.76
CA TRP A 311 -11.09 -29.52 -0.21
C TRP A 311 -11.83 -28.36 0.45
N GLY A 312 -12.46 -28.58 1.62
CA GLY A 312 -12.99 -27.51 2.45
C GLY A 312 -11.90 -26.52 2.87
N ASN A 313 -10.81 -27.02 3.46
CA ASN A 313 -9.68 -26.18 3.87
C ASN A 313 -9.07 -25.42 2.68
N MET A 314 -8.86 -26.08 1.55
CA MET A 314 -8.25 -25.45 0.37
C MET A 314 -9.15 -24.35 -0.22
N LEU A 315 -10.47 -24.53 -0.21
CA LEU A 315 -11.42 -23.51 -0.65
C LEU A 315 -11.34 -22.26 0.23
N PHE A 316 -11.34 -22.42 1.56
CA PHE A 316 -11.21 -21.31 2.50
C PHE A 316 -9.83 -20.62 2.40
N LEU A 317 -8.76 -21.40 2.31
CA LEU A 317 -7.40 -20.89 2.14
C LEU A 317 -7.27 -20.10 0.84
N TRP A 318 -7.83 -20.58 -0.26
CA TRP A 318 -7.84 -19.84 -1.51
C TRP A 318 -8.61 -18.52 -1.39
N ALA A 319 -9.80 -18.54 -0.81
CA ALA A 319 -10.65 -17.36 -0.68
C ALA A 319 -10.04 -16.27 0.21
N VAL A 320 -9.56 -16.64 1.39
CA VAL A 320 -9.05 -15.67 2.39
C VAL A 320 -7.55 -15.45 2.22
N GLY A 321 -6.78 -16.51 1.97
CA GLY A 321 -5.32 -16.46 1.88
C GLY A 321 -4.82 -15.61 0.73
N THR A 322 -5.45 -15.68 -0.46
CA THR A 322 -5.04 -14.85 -1.60
C THR A 322 -5.18 -13.36 -1.32
N VAL A 323 -6.23 -12.96 -0.60
CA VAL A 323 -6.51 -11.57 -0.25
C VAL A 323 -5.53 -11.05 0.80
N VAL A 324 -5.19 -11.89 1.79
CA VAL A 324 -4.23 -11.55 2.84
C VAL A 324 -2.81 -11.49 2.28
N GLU A 325 -2.38 -12.51 1.52
CA GLU A 325 -1.02 -12.60 0.96
C GLU A 325 -0.67 -11.38 0.10
N LYS A 326 -1.60 -10.91 -0.73
CA LYS A 326 -1.37 -9.73 -1.58
C LYS A 326 -1.16 -8.44 -0.78
N ARG A 327 -1.69 -8.34 0.45
CA ARG A 327 -1.59 -7.15 1.29
C ARG A 327 -0.39 -7.15 2.20
N ILE A 328 -0.06 -8.30 2.78
CA ILE A 328 1.05 -8.41 3.74
C ILE A 328 2.34 -8.92 3.08
N GLY A 329 2.26 -9.39 1.84
CA GLY A 329 3.35 -9.97 1.08
C GLY A 329 3.63 -11.44 1.45
N HIS A 330 4.22 -12.17 0.49
CA HIS A 330 4.50 -13.60 0.57
C HIS A 330 5.33 -14.01 1.81
N ARG A 331 6.31 -13.19 2.22
CA ARG A 331 7.18 -13.50 3.37
C ARG A 331 6.42 -13.46 4.69
N ARG A 332 5.71 -12.36 4.98
CA ARG A 332 4.92 -12.22 6.21
C ARG A 332 3.81 -13.26 6.24
N PHE A 333 3.15 -13.49 5.10
CA PHE A 333 2.11 -14.50 4.98
C PHE A 333 2.59 -15.90 5.34
N SER A 334 3.74 -16.34 4.81
CA SER A 334 4.31 -17.65 5.11
C SER A 334 4.57 -17.83 6.61
N ILE A 335 5.18 -16.84 7.24
CA ILE A 335 5.49 -16.86 8.68
C ILE A 335 4.19 -16.86 9.50
N PHE A 336 3.25 -15.99 9.17
CA PHE A 336 2.01 -15.85 9.94
C PHE A 336 1.10 -17.08 9.81
N TYR A 337 1.09 -17.75 8.66
CA TYR A 337 0.38 -19.01 8.47
C TYR A 337 0.90 -20.07 9.46
N ILE A 338 2.21 -20.29 9.48
CA ILE A 338 2.84 -21.29 10.35
C ILE A 338 2.67 -20.95 11.84
N LEU A 339 2.90 -19.70 12.23
CA LEU A 339 2.74 -19.25 13.62
C LEU A 339 1.29 -19.35 14.09
N SER A 340 0.33 -19.08 13.21
CA SER A 340 -1.10 -19.25 13.52
C SER A 340 -1.47 -20.72 13.75
N GLY A 341 -0.92 -21.64 12.96
CA GLY A 341 -1.12 -23.07 13.18
C GLY A 341 -0.50 -23.58 14.48
N LEU A 342 0.67 -23.03 14.87
CA LEU A 342 1.27 -23.30 16.18
C LEU A 342 0.40 -22.78 17.33
N ALA A 343 -0.07 -21.53 17.25
CA ALA A 343 -0.97 -20.96 18.25
C ALA A 343 -2.28 -21.75 18.38
N SER A 344 -2.80 -22.24 17.24
CA SER A 344 -3.95 -23.12 17.15
C SER A 344 -3.74 -24.44 17.92
N GLY A 345 -2.65 -25.15 17.64
CA GLY A 345 -2.32 -26.41 18.32
C GLY A 345 -2.10 -26.22 19.82
N LEU A 346 -1.38 -25.16 20.21
CA LEU A 346 -1.12 -24.86 21.62
C LEU A 346 -2.41 -24.58 22.40
N LEU A 347 -3.30 -23.71 21.90
CA LEU A 347 -4.54 -23.42 22.60
C LEU A 347 -5.43 -24.66 22.71
N PHE A 348 -5.54 -25.44 21.62
CA PHE A 348 -6.32 -26.66 21.62
C PHE A 348 -5.87 -27.63 22.73
N VAL A 349 -4.58 -27.93 22.79
CA VAL A 349 -4.04 -28.86 23.80
C VAL A 349 -4.25 -28.32 25.21
N ILE A 350 -4.00 -27.03 25.44
CA ILE A 350 -4.18 -26.40 26.76
C ILE A 350 -5.63 -26.58 27.22
N ILE A 351 -6.60 -26.31 26.35
CA ILE A 351 -8.02 -26.43 26.68
C ILE A 351 -8.39 -27.90 26.94
N VAL A 352 -8.04 -28.82 26.06
CA VAL A 352 -8.34 -30.25 26.24
C VAL A 352 -7.72 -30.77 27.54
N ARG A 353 -6.47 -30.40 27.84
CA ARG A 353 -5.79 -30.83 29.06
C ARG A 353 -6.45 -30.28 30.33
N ILE A 354 -6.88 -29.03 30.33
CA ILE A 354 -7.52 -28.39 31.49
C ILE A 354 -8.92 -28.98 31.75
N PHE A 355 -9.72 -29.18 30.71
CA PHE A 355 -11.14 -29.52 30.86
C PHE A 355 -11.44 -31.02 30.78
N HIS A 356 -10.65 -31.80 30.03
CA HIS A 356 -10.86 -33.24 29.86
C HIS A 356 -9.78 -34.09 30.55
N GLY A 357 -8.65 -33.49 30.96
CA GLY A 357 -7.57 -34.21 31.63
C GLY A 357 -6.73 -35.11 30.72
N GLU A 358 -7.07 -35.20 29.44
CA GLU A 358 -6.41 -36.03 28.43
C GLU A 358 -5.41 -35.21 27.58
N THR A 359 -4.55 -35.89 26.84
CA THR A 359 -3.70 -35.27 25.83
C THR A 359 -4.47 -35.24 24.52
N GLY A 360 -4.87 -34.05 24.07
CA GLY A 360 -5.56 -33.89 22.78
C GLY A 360 -4.58 -33.96 21.61
N HIS A 361 -4.99 -34.64 20.54
CA HIS A 361 -4.25 -34.75 19.28
C HIS A 361 -5.00 -33.98 18.17
N LEU A 362 -4.26 -33.26 17.33
CA LEU A 362 -4.85 -32.40 16.30
C LEU A 362 -4.16 -32.58 14.95
N LEU A 363 -4.95 -32.57 13.89
CA LEU A 363 -4.47 -32.47 12.50
C LEU A 363 -5.41 -31.56 11.69
N GLY A 364 -4.86 -30.89 10.69
CA GLY A 364 -5.63 -30.03 9.79
C GLY A 364 -5.02 -28.66 9.58
N ALA A 365 -5.12 -28.17 8.34
CA ALA A 365 -4.79 -26.80 7.97
C ALA A 365 -5.75 -25.75 8.57
N SER A 366 -6.93 -26.17 9.07
CA SER A 366 -8.01 -25.28 9.49
C SER A 366 -7.63 -24.32 10.61
N GLY A 367 -6.74 -24.73 11.52
CA GLY A 367 -6.18 -23.86 12.56
C GLY A 367 -5.38 -22.67 11.99
N ALA A 368 -4.45 -22.96 11.07
CA ALA A 368 -3.67 -21.93 10.39
C ALA A 368 -4.57 -21.03 9.52
N ILE A 369 -5.54 -21.60 8.81
CA ILE A 369 -6.52 -20.86 8.02
C ILE A 369 -7.36 -19.92 8.90
N SER A 370 -7.78 -20.38 10.09
CA SER A 370 -8.49 -19.54 11.05
C SER A 370 -7.64 -18.36 11.51
N GLY A 371 -6.32 -18.53 11.66
CA GLY A 371 -5.42 -17.40 11.89
C GLY A 371 -5.27 -16.46 10.71
N VAL A 372 -5.27 -16.98 9.48
CA VAL A 372 -5.38 -16.13 8.28
C VAL A 372 -6.69 -15.32 8.30
N MET A 373 -7.80 -15.89 8.78
CA MET A 373 -9.04 -15.13 9.01
C MET A 373 -8.89 -14.07 10.10
N GLY A 374 -8.17 -14.36 11.19
CA GLY A 374 -7.84 -13.39 12.23
C GLY A 374 -7.01 -12.21 11.70
N ILE A 375 -6.03 -12.49 10.83
CA ILE A 375 -5.24 -11.46 10.15
C ILE A 375 -6.11 -10.64 9.20
N PHE A 376 -6.99 -11.31 8.45
CA PHE A 376 -7.98 -10.65 7.58
C PHE A 376 -8.84 -9.68 8.38
N ALA A 377 -9.31 -10.08 9.57
CA ALA A 377 -10.15 -9.24 10.42
C ALA A 377 -9.48 -7.91 10.81
N ILE A 378 -8.15 -7.86 10.86
CA ILE A 378 -7.39 -6.66 11.19
C ILE A 378 -6.95 -5.91 9.93
N ARG A 379 -6.35 -6.61 8.95
CA ARG A 379 -5.74 -5.97 7.78
C ARG A 379 -6.77 -5.59 6.71
N CYS A 380 -7.94 -6.22 6.71
CA CYS A 380 -8.96 -6.11 5.66
C CYS A 380 -10.36 -5.82 6.22
N TYR A 381 -10.46 -5.29 7.45
CA TYR A 381 -11.73 -5.11 8.15
C TYR A 381 -12.77 -4.34 7.32
N PHE A 382 -12.34 -3.30 6.59
CA PHE A 382 -13.20 -2.44 5.77
C PHE A 382 -13.70 -3.08 4.47
N LYS A 383 -13.18 -4.26 4.10
CA LYS A 383 -13.59 -4.97 2.89
C LYS A 383 -14.89 -5.74 3.11
N SER A 384 -15.73 -5.72 2.09
CA SER A 384 -16.95 -6.53 2.02
C SER A 384 -16.67 -7.82 1.27
N MET A 385 -17.08 -8.95 1.84
CA MET A 385 -17.11 -10.22 1.12
C MET A 385 -18.43 -10.36 0.38
N VAL A 386 -18.33 -10.84 -0.84
CA VAL A 386 -19.49 -11.06 -1.71
C VAL A 386 -19.82 -12.55 -1.74
N PHE A 387 -21.04 -12.90 -1.34
CA PHE A 387 -21.57 -14.25 -1.47
C PHE A 387 -22.61 -14.31 -2.59
N PRO A 388 -22.40 -15.14 -3.61
CA PRO A 388 -23.50 -15.53 -4.48
C PRO A 388 -24.44 -16.44 -3.68
N LEU A 389 -25.69 -16.04 -3.45
CA LEU A 389 -26.70 -16.90 -2.84
C LEU A 389 -27.59 -17.49 -3.94
N PRO A 390 -27.46 -18.79 -4.28
CA PRO A 390 -28.32 -19.42 -5.27
C PRO A 390 -29.79 -19.48 -4.81
N ILE A 391 -30.00 -19.62 -3.50
CA ILE A 391 -31.30 -19.96 -2.90
C ILE A 391 -32.24 -18.75 -2.83
N LEU A 392 -31.76 -17.52 -2.60
CA LEU A 392 -32.60 -16.31 -2.61
C LEU A 392 -32.90 -15.78 -4.01
N GLY A 393 -32.35 -16.41 -5.06
CA GLY A 393 -32.53 -16.10 -6.50
C GLY A 393 -33.96 -15.77 -6.91
N ILE A 394 -34.93 -16.37 -6.24
CA ILE A 394 -36.37 -16.23 -6.48
C ILE A 394 -36.90 -14.82 -6.19
N PHE A 395 -36.27 -14.03 -5.32
CA PHE A 395 -36.67 -12.62 -5.13
C PHE A 395 -36.14 -11.69 -6.24
N SER A 396 -35.04 -12.07 -6.90
CA SER A 396 -34.55 -11.38 -8.11
C SER A 396 -35.45 -11.61 -9.33
N LEU A 397 -36.42 -12.52 -9.23
CA LEU A 397 -37.44 -12.78 -10.23
C LEU A 397 -38.54 -11.69 -10.25
N ILE A 398 -38.75 -11.01 -9.11
CA ILE A 398 -39.80 -9.99 -8.92
C ILE A 398 -39.20 -8.58 -8.88
N LEU A 399 -37.96 -8.44 -8.43
CA LEU A 399 -37.27 -7.15 -8.29
C LEU A 399 -35.91 -7.20 -9.01
N PRO A 400 -35.49 -6.15 -9.75
CA PRO A 400 -34.21 -6.09 -10.44
C PRO A 400 -33.06 -5.85 -9.44
N ILE A 401 -32.83 -6.81 -8.56
CA ILE A 401 -31.83 -6.72 -7.49
C ILE A 401 -30.79 -7.82 -7.74
N SER A 402 -29.55 -7.43 -7.98
CA SER A 402 -28.42 -8.38 -7.98
C SER A 402 -28.31 -9.04 -6.60
N LEU A 403 -28.66 -10.33 -6.48
CA LEU A 403 -28.62 -11.09 -5.21
C LEU A 403 -27.20 -11.53 -4.81
N LYS A 404 -26.27 -10.59 -4.89
CA LYS A 404 -24.96 -10.68 -4.27
C LYS A 404 -25.13 -10.19 -2.85
N VAL A 405 -25.12 -11.09 -1.87
CA VAL A 405 -25.15 -10.68 -0.48
C VAL A 405 -23.77 -10.16 -0.13
N ARG A 406 -23.71 -8.87 0.15
CA ARG A 406 -22.50 -8.17 0.57
C ARG A 406 -22.53 -8.10 2.07
N LEU A 407 -21.61 -8.81 2.69
CA LEU A 407 -21.42 -8.75 4.12
C LEU A 407 -20.04 -8.22 4.40
N ASN A 408 -19.99 -7.31 5.36
CA ASN A 408 -18.75 -6.86 5.95
C ASN A 408 -17.93 -8.06 6.43
N SER A 409 -16.63 -8.06 6.14
CA SER A 409 -15.75 -9.16 6.52
C SER A 409 -15.76 -9.46 8.03
N LEU A 410 -15.85 -8.43 8.87
CA LEU A 410 -15.94 -8.58 10.32
C LEU A 410 -17.19 -9.34 10.77
N VAL A 411 -18.33 -9.15 10.06
CA VAL A 411 -19.57 -9.86 10.38
C VAL A 411 -19.38 -11.36 10.18
N ILE A 412 -18.75 -11.74 9.07
CA ILE A 412 -18.55 -13.15 8.72
C ILE A 412 -17.56 -13.78 9.68
N ILE A 413 -16.39 -13.15 9.89
CA ILE A 413 -15.36 -13.66 10.78
C ILE A 413 -15.89 -13.75 12.22
N GLY A 414 -16.67 -12.75 12.67
CA GLY A 414 -17.35 -12.77 13.95
C GLY A 414 -18.37 -13.92 14.09
N LEU A 415 -19.16 -14.20 13.05
CA LEU A 415 -20.07 -15.35 13.04
C LEU A 415 -19.32 -16.69 13.10
N PHE A 416 -18.19 -16.83 12.40
CA PHE A 416 -17.33 -18.02 12.49
C PHE A 416 -16.76 -18.18 13.91
N PHE A 417 -16.22 -17.10 14.48
CA PHE A 417 -15.72 -17.11 15.86
C PHE A 417 -16.80 -17.54 16.87
N LEU A 418 -18.01 -16.99 16.76
CA LEU A 418 -19.12 -17.35 17.64
C LEU A 418 -19.60 -18.79 17.43
N ALA A 419 -19.58 -19.29 16.19
CA ALA A 419 -19.89 -20.69 15.90
C ALA A 419 -18.86 -21.63 16.52
N ASP A 420 -17.56 -21.33 16.41
CA ASP A 420 -16.51 -22.10 17.06
C ASP A 420 -16.58 -22.01 18.59
N LEU A 421 -16.85 -20.83 19.14
CA LEU A 421 -17.03 -20.67 20.59
C LEU A 421 -18.21 -21.49 21.11
N SER A 422 -19.35 -21.43 20.42
CA SER A 422 -20.51 -22.25 20.75
C SER A 422 -20.20 -23.75 20.66
N GLY A 423 -19.50 -24.17 19.61
CA GLY A 423 -19.11 -25.57 19.41
C GLY A 423 -18.14 -26.05 20.48
N GLY A 424 -17.13 -25.25 20.80
CA GLY A 424 -16.12 -25.54 21.82
C GLY A 424 -16.68 -25.59 23.24
N ILE A 425 -17.61 -24.70 23.61
CA ILE A 425 -18.37 -24.80 24.86
C ILE A 425 -19.21 -26.09 24.88
N GLY A 426 -19.82 -26.45 23.75
CA GLY A 426 -20.52 -27.71 23.58
C GLY A 426 -19.65 -28.94 23.86
N GLN A 427 -18.40 -28.93 23.39
CA GLN A 427 -17.41 -30.01 23.60
C GLN A 427 -16.98 -30.11 25.06
N ILE A 428 -16.75 -28.96 25.73
CA ILE A 428 -16.39 -28.94 27.16
C ILE A 428 -17.56 -29.43 28.03
N SER A 429 -18.79 -29.02 27.70
CA SER A 429 -20.00 -29.39 28.46
C SER A 429 -20.51 -30.81 28.18
N GLY A 430 -19.91 -31.53 27.22
CA GLY A 430 -20.38 -32.85 26.80
C GLY A 430 -21.69 -32.84 26.01
N SER A 431 -22.23 -31.66 25.68
CA SER A 431 -23.48 -31.51 24.91
C SER A 431 -23.29 -31.64 23.40
N ASN A 432 -22.04 -31.67 22.92
CA ASN A 432 -21.68 -31.77 21.50
C ASN A 432 -20.45 -32.66 21.32
N SER A 433 -20.56 -33.72 20.52
CA SER A 433 -19.46 -34.65 20.19
C SER A 433 -18.87 -34.41 18.79
N SER A 434 -18.80 -33.15 18.35
CA SER A 434 -18.25 -32.82 17.03
C SER A 434 -16.75 -33.15 16.93
N ASN A 435 -16.33 -33.74 15.81
CA ASN A 435 -14.91 -33.96 15.46
C ASN A 435 -14.22 -32.69 14.93
N ILE A 436 -14.79 -31.51 15.20
CA ILE A 436 -14.26 -30.22 14.72
C ILE A 436 -13.39 -29.64 15.82
N GLY A 437 -12.15 -29.25 15.49
CA GLY A 437 -11.23 -28.61 16.42
C GLY A 437 -11.61 -27.16 16.73
N HIS A 438 -12.77 -26.91 17.34
CA HIS A 438 -13.28 -25.55 17.60
C HIS A 438 -12.30 -24.69 18.40
N TRP A 439 -11.69 -25.23 19.46
CA TRP A 439 -10.66 -24.52 20.23
C TRP A 439 -9.37 -24.30 19.45
N ALA A 440 -9.06 -25.18 18.49
CA ALA A 440 -7.96 -24.97 17.56
C ALA A 440 -8.27 -23.80 16.62
N HIS A 441 -9.48 -23.68 16.08
CA HIS A 441 -9.87 -22.55 15.25
C HIS A 441 -9.81 -21.22 16.03
N ILE A 442 -10.31 -21.20 17.27
CA ILE A 442 -10.22 -20.01 18.13
C ILE A 442 -8.75 -19.63 18.37
N GLY A 443 -7.89 -20.60 18.69
CA GLY A 443 -6.46 -20.36 18.93
C GLY A 443 -5.74 -19.83 17.71
N GLY A 444 -6.06 -20.38 16.53
CA GLY A 444 -5.57 -19.87 15.27
C GLY A 444 -6.00 -18.42 15.04
N MET A 445 -7.30 -18.12 15.15
CA MET A 445 -7.84 -16.78 14.92
C MET A 445 -7.25 -15.74 15.86
N LEU A 446 -7.19 -16.03 17.17
CA LEU A 446 -6.58 -15.14 18.16
C LEU A 446 -5.08 -14.96 17.91
N GLY A 447 -4.37 -16.03 17.54
CA GLY A 447 -2.96 -15.96 17.14
C GLY A 447 -2.75 -15.05 15.94
N GLY A 448 -3.61 -15.16 14.92
CA GLY A 448 -3.60 -14.30 13.74
C GLY A 448 -3.90 -12.83 14.06
N ILE A 449 -4.91 -12.56 14.89
CA ILE A 449 -5.23 -11.20 15.36
C ILE A 449 -4.04 -10.62 16.11
N MET A 450 -3.45 -11.38 17.03
CA MET A 450 -2.29 -10.95 17.81
C MET A 450 -1.10 -10.63 16.90
N LEU A 451 -0.78 -11.50 15.94
CA LEU A 451 0.29 -11.24 14.95
C LEU A 451 -0.01 -9.99 14.15
N ALA A 452 -1.23 -9.82 13.64
CA ALA A 452 -1.61 -8.65 12.86
C ALA A 452 -1.50 -7.35 13.68
N SER A 453 -1.89 -7.37 14.95
CA SER A 453 -1.74 -6.24 15.86
C SER A 453 -0.27 -5.93 16.18
N LEU A 454 0.54 -6.94 16.49
CA LEU A 454 1.98 -6.77 16.80
C LEU A 454 2.75 -6.15 15.63
N PHE A 455 2.39 -6.53 14.40
CA PHE A 455 2.99 -6.00 13.17
C PHE A 455 2.27 -4.74 12.64
N ARG A 456 1.37 -4.15 13.43
CA ARG A 456 0.64 -2.90 13.12
C ARG A 456 -0.10 -2.93 11.77
N LEU A 457 -0.57 -4.11 11.37
CA LEU A 457 -1.33 -4.28 10.12
C LEU A 457 -2.66 -3.51 10.11
N GLY A 458 -3.18 -3.14 11.29
CA GLY A 458 -4.36 -2.27 11.40
C GLY A 458 -4.09 -0.84 10.93
N GLU A 459 -2.89 -0.31 11.17
CA GLU A 459 -2.51 1.03 10.70
C GLU A 459 -2.41 1.06 9.17
N GLU A 460 -1.78 0.04 8.57
CA GLU A 460 -1.74 -0.13 7.11
C GLU A 460 -3.15 -0.24 6.50
N ALA A 461 -4.09 -0.84 7.23
CA ALA A 461 -5.49 -0.97 6.79
C ALA A 461 -6.24 0.37 6.82
N ILE A 462 -6.01 1.19 7.84
CA ILE A 462 -6.59 2.54 7.94
C ILE A 462 -6.09 3.42 6.79
N ASP A 463 -4.78 3.39 6.52
CA ASP A 463 -4.19 4.17 5.43
C ASP A 463 -4.75 3.72 4.06
N GLU A 464 -4.89 2.41 3.81
CA GLU A 464 -5.52 1.88 2.59
C GLU A 464 -6.99 2.32 2.48
N ARG A 465 -7.74 2.32 3.58
CA ARG A 465 -9.16 2.71 3.58
C ARG A 465 -9.34 4.18 3.21
N HIS A 466 -8.59 5.10 3.81
CA HIS A 466 -8.72 6.53 3.49
C HIS A 466 -8.29 6.84 2.05
N MET A 467 -7.28 6.13 1.53
CA MET A 467 -6.92 6.20 0.12
C MET A 467 -8.02 5.67 -0.82
N ASP A 468 -8.69 4.59 -0.44
CA ASP A 468 -9.84 4.04 -1.19
C ASP A 468 -11.03 5.03 -1.19
N ILE A 469 -11.26 5.73 -0.08
CA ILE A 469 -12.30 6.77 0.03
C ILE A 469 -11.98 7.95 -0.90
N GLY A 470 -10.74 8.47 -0.85
CA GLY A 470 -10.28 9.53 -1.74
C GLY A 470 -10.38 9.15 -3.22
N THR A 471 -9.97 7.92 -3.56
CA THR A 471 -10.09 7.37 -4.92
C THR A 471 -11.56 7.36 -5.37
N GLN A 472 -12.48 6.90 -4.52
CA GLN A 472 -13.90 6.84 -4.86
C GLN A 472 -14.51 8.23 -5.07
N ALA A 473 -14.08 9.22 -4.30
CA ALA A 473 -14.52 10.61 -4.43
C ALA A 473 -14.06 11.25 -5.75
N VAL A 474 -12.82 10.98 -6.17
CA VAL A 474 -12.24 11.50 -7.42
C VAL A 474 -12.78 10.76 -8.65
N GLU A 475 -12.66 9.44 -8.68
CA GLU A 475 -12.86 8.64 -9.91
C GLU A 475 -14.33 8.26 -10.16
N THR A 476 -15.05 7.88 -9.11
CA THR A 476 -16.36 7.22 -9.25
C THR A 476 -17.54 8.09 -8.87
N GLY A 477 -17.30 9.15 -8.09
CA GLY A 477 -18.35 9.97 -7.48
C GLY A 477 -19.29 9.22 -6.53
N LYS A 478 -18.95 7.98 -6.12
CA LYS A 478 -19.73 7.19 -5.16
C LYS A 478 -19.67 7.76 -3.74
N VAL A 479 -18.56 8.42 -3.43
CA VAL A 479 -18.35 9.15 -2.19
C VAL A 479 -18.39 10.63 -2.49
N ASN A 480 -18.93 11.42 -1.57
CA ASN A 480 -18.98 12.87 -1.73
C ASN A 480 -17.56 13.48 -1.65
N LEU A 481 -17.40 14.69 -2.16
CA LEU A 481 -16.07 15.32 -2.23
C LEU A 481 -15.54 15.71 -0.84
N GLU A 482 -16.42 16.06 0.09
CA GLU A 482 -16.07 16.48 1.44
C GLU A 482 -15.46 15.32 2.26
N GLU A 483 -16.08 14.15 2.23
CA GLU A 483 -15.58 12.92 2.85
C GLU A 483 -14.26 12.46 2.21
N GLY A 484 -14.15 12.61 0.88
CA GLY A 484 -12.92 12.39 0.13
C GLY A 484 -11.79 13.30 0.59
N GLU A 485 -12.06 14.61 0.68
CA GLU A 485 -11.10 15.61 1.16
C GLU A 485 -10.64 15.32 2.58
N GLN A 486 -11.58 15.11 3.53
CA GLN A 486 -11.26 14.81 4.92
C GLN A 486 -10.37 13.55 5.04
N SER A 487 -10.67 12.50 4.28
CA SER A 487 -9.87 11.26 4.27
C SER A 487 -8.46 11.45 3.72
N LEU A 488 -8.31 12.25 2.66
CA LEU A 488 -7.00 12.52 2.07
C LEU A 488 -6.16 13.43 2.98
N ARG A 489 -6.78 14.41 3.64
CA ARG A 489 -6.11 15.23 4.67
C ARG A 489 -5.63 14.37 5.83
N PHE A 490 -6.45 13.44 6.32
CA PHE A 490 -6.04 12.49 7.35
C PHE A 490 -4.82 11.65 6.90
N THR A 491 -4.83 11.18 5.66
CA THR A 491 -3.70 10.43 5.09
C THR A 491 -2.41 11.27 5.05
N LEU A 492 -2.51 12.54 4.64
CA LEU A 492 -1.38 13.45 4.56
C LEU A 492 -0.86 13.90 5.94
N GLN A 493 -1.70 13.92 6.97
CA GLN A 493 -1.25 14.16 8.35
C GLN A 493 -0.34 13.03 8.86
N ARG A 494 -0.64 11.78 8.48
CA ARG A 494 0.15 10.59 8.87
C ARG A 494 1.37 10.38 7.98
N ASN A 495 1.23 10.62 6.68
CA ASN A 495 2.29 10.51 5.69
C ASN A 495 2.30 11.76 4.78
N PRO A 496 3.03 12.82 5.19
CA PRO A 496 3.09 14.07 4.44
C PRO A 496 3.70 13.95 3.05
N ASP A 497 4.42 12.88 2.74
CA ASP A 497 5.08 12.66 1.44
C ASP A 497 4.29 11.73 0.51
N ASN A 498 3.03 11.41 0.84
CA ASN A 498 2.18 10.58 0.00
C ASN A 498 1.73 11.35 -1.26
N ALA A 499 2.48 11.21 -2.35
CA ALA A 499 2.25 11.89 -3.62
C ALA A 499 0.87 11.59 -4.25
N GLU A 500 0.36 10.35 -4.10
CA GLU A 500 -0.97 10.00 -4.60
C GLU A 500 -2.08 10.70 -3.81
N ALA A 501 -1.96 10.76 -2.48
CA ALA A 501 -2.90 11.49 -1.64
C ALA A 501 -2.90 12.99 -1.96
N MET A 502 -1.70 13.58 -2.18
CA MET A 502 -1.57 14.97 -2.60
C MET A 502 -2.27 15.23 -3.92
N LEU A 503 -2.05 14.36 -4.92
CA LEU A 503 -2.65 14.50 -6.24
C LEU A 503 -4.18 14.44 -6.16
N MET A 504 -4.72 13.43 -5.48
CA MET A 504 -6.18 13.30 -5.34
C MET A 504 -6.80 14.48 -4.57
N LEU A 505 -6.12 14.98 -3.53
CA LEU A 505 -6.60 16.14 -2.78
C LEU A 505 -6.57 17.39 -3.66
N ALA A 506 -5.50 17.58 -4.44
CA ALA A 506 -5.42 18.66 -5.42
C ALA A 506 -6.54 18.58 -6.45
N GLN A 507 -6.85 17.39 -6.96
CA GLN A 507 -7.96 17.17 -7.90
C GLN A 507 -9.32 17.56 -7.30
N ILE A 508 -9.57 17.23 -6.02
CA ILE A 508 -10.80 17.63 -5.32
C ILE A 508 -10.87 19.15 -5.17
N LEU A 509 -9.80 19.78 -4.66
CA LEU A 509 -9.75 21.23 -4.43
C LEU A 509 -9.86 22.03 -5.73
N SER A 510 -9.30 21.51 -6.81
CA SER A 510 -9.28 22.17 -8.12
C SER A 510 -10.45 21.80 -9.03
N LYS A 511 -11.40 20.99 -8.56
CA LYS A 511 -12.49 20.44 -9.38
C LYS A 511 -13.38 21.51 -10.01
N PHE A 512 -13.59 22.63 -9.31
CA PHE A 512 -14.43 23.74 -9.77
C PHE A 512 -13.63 24.96 -10.27
N GLY A 513 -12.31 24.83 -10.38
CA GLY A 513 -11.43 25.88 -10.86
C GLY A 513 -10.11 25.95 -10.09
N PRO A 514 -9.24 26.91 -10.43
CA PRO A 514 -7.95 27.08 -9.77
C PRO A 514 -8.11 27.34 -8.26
N ASN A 515 -7.41 26.55 -7.45
CA ASN A 515 -7.33 26.70 -6.00
C ASN A 515 -5.85 26.80 -5.58
N GLU A 516 -5.50 27.71 -4.66
CA GLU A 516 -4.11 27.95 -4.25
C GLU A 516 -3.50 26.74 -3.54
N GLU A 517 -4.23 26.13 -2.60
CA GLU A 517 -3.78 24.92 -1.91
C GLU A 517 -3.64 23.75 -2.88
N GLY A 518 -4.63 23.57 -3.77
CA GLY A 518 -4.56 22.58 -4.85
C GLY A 518 -3.33 22.78 -5.74
N GLU A 519 -2.97 24.03 -6.06
CA GLU A 519 -1.80 24.37 -6.87
C GLU A 519 -0.52 23.87 -6.19
N GLN A 520 -0.38 24.13 -4.89
CA GLN A 520 0.78 23.72 -4.11
C GLN A 520 0.89 22.20 -4.00
N LEU A 521 -0.23 21.52 -3.78
CA LEU A 521 -0.29 20.06 -3.71
C LEU A 521 0.07 19.40 -5.04
N TYR A 522 -0.44 19.89 -6.18
CA TYR A 522 -0.03 19.43 -7.51
C TYR A 522 1.49 19.54 -7.69
N ARG A 523 2.08 20.72 -7.40
CA ARG A 523 3.52 20.94 -7.58
C ARG A 523 4.36 19.98 -6.73
N LYS A 524 3.96 19.74 -5.48
CA LYS A 524 4.61 18.77 -4.60
C LYS A 524 4.47 17.33 -5.13
N ALA A 525 3.26 16.92 -5.51
CA ALA A 525 3.00 15.58 -6.05
C ALA A 525 3.82 15.31 -7.32
N ILE A 526 3.83 16.25 -8.26
CA ILE A 526 4.59 16.15 -9.52
C ILE A 526 6.10 16.00 -9.25
N ARG A 527 6.63 16.78 -8.30
CA ARG A 527 8.04 16.70 -7.89
C ARG A 527 8.40 15.35 -7.28
N LEU A 528 7.48 14.71 -6.53
CA LEU A 528 7.70 13.38 -5.98
C LEU A 528 7.57 12.29 -7.06
N PHE A 529 6.59 12.41 -7.95
CA PHE A 529 6.38 11.44 -9.03
C PHE A 529 7.50 11.45 -10.07
N ILE A 530 8.08 12.60 -10.42
CA ILE A 530 9.09 12.64 -11.49
C ILE A 530 10.34 11.80 -11.16
N GLU A 531 10.61 11.54 -9.87
CA GLU A 531 11.75 10.74 -9.45
C GLU A 531 11.49 9.23 -9.43
N ASN A 532 10.27 8.81 -9.07
CA ASN A 532 9.93 7.41 -8.84
C ASN A 532 8.98 6.83 -9.89
N GLU A 533 8.04 7.64 -10.38
CA GLU A 533 6.95 7.24 -11.29
C GLU A 533 6.77 8.30 -12.40
N PRO A 534 7.75 8.43 -13.32
CA PRO A 534 7.81 9.55 -14.27
C PRO A 534 6.56 9.65 -15.16
N ILE A 535 5.93 8.52 -15.49
CA ILE A 535 4.69 8.48 -16.28
C ILE A 535 3.54 9.13 -15.51
N LYS A 536 3.36 8.84 -14.22
CA LYS A 536 2.34 9.51 -13.38
C LYS A 536 2.60 11.00 -13.28
N ALA A 537 3.87 11.42 -13.22
CA ALA A 537 4.24 12.83 -13.20
C ALA A 537 3.78 13.58 -14.47
N LEU A 538 3.87 12.94 -15.65
CA LEU A 538 3.40 13.52 -16.90
C LEU A 538 1.88 13.76 -16.89
N PHE A 539 1.10 12.78 -16.43
CA PHE A 539 -0.35 12.90 -16.31
C PHE A 539 -0.74 14.01 -15.33
N ALA A 540 -0.14 14.00 -14.14
CA ALA A 540 -0.38 15.01 -13.11
C ALA A 540 0.00 16.42 -13.61
N PHE A 541 1.12 16.58 -14.32
CA PHE A 541 1.53 17.88 -14.85
C PHE A 541 0.59 18.38 -15.96
N ARG A 542 0.09 17.50 -16.83
CA ARG A 542 -0.86 17.90 -17.87
C ARG A 542 -2.16 18.41 -17.26
N GLU A 543 -2.68 17.71 -16.26
CA GLU A 543 -3.87 18.14 -15.52
C GLU A 543 -3.64 19.49 -14.83
N TYR A 544 -2.54 19.61 -14.10
CA TYR A 544 -2.10 20.86 -13.47
C TYR A 544 -2.01 22.01 -14.49
N TYR A 545 -1.34 21.80 -15.63
CA TYR A 545 -1.16 22.84 -16.64
C TYR A 545 -2.50 23.28 -17.25
N ASN A 546 -3.44 22.36 -17.47
CA ASN A 546 -4.75 22.69 -18.02
C ASN A 546 -5.63 23.51 -17.06
N ILE A 547 -5.43 23.36 -15.74
CA ILE A 547 -6.17 24.10 -14.72
C ILE A 547 -5.52 25.47 -14.49
N TYR A 548 -4.20 25.50 -14.30
CA TYR A 548 -3.48 26.67 -13.80
C TYR A 548 -2.77 27.48 -14.87
N PHE A 549 -2.49 26.88 -16.04
CA PHE A 549 -1.68 27.48 -17.12
C PHE A 549 -0.30 27.99 -16.67
N LYS A 550 0.28 27.33 -15.66
CA LYS A 550 1.58 27.67 -15.05
C LYS A 550 2.56 26.50 -15.13
N GLY A 551 3.85 26.82 -15.00
CA GLY A 551 4.91 25.82 -14.82
C GLY A 551 5.11 25.45 -13.35
N THR A 552 5.78 24.31 -13.11
CA THR A 552 6.25 23.92 -11.77
C THR A 552 7.56 24.64 -11.41
N ASP A 553 8.35 24.14 -10.45
CA ASP A 553 9.73 24.63 -10.26
C ASP A 553 10.62 24.30 -11.47
N HIS A 554 11.63 25.15 -11.72
CA HIS A 554 12.44 25.06 -12.94
C HIS A 554 13.14 23.71 -13.13
N PRO A 555 13.78 23.09 -12.11
CA PRO A 555 14.40 21.78 -12.26
C PRO A 555 13.40 20.68 -12.62
N THR A 556 12.24 20.65 -11.94
CA THR A 556 11.18 19.67 -12.23
C THR A 556 10.61 19.88 -13.63
N LEU A 557 10.38 21.14 -14.04
CA LEU A 557 9.85 21.47 -15.36
C LEU A 557 10.79 21.06 -16.49
N PHE A 558 12.11 21.19 -16.29
CA PHE A 558 13.10 20.73 -17.26
C PHE A 558 13.14 19.20 -17.36
N ARG A 559 13.04 18.49 -16.24
CA ARG A 559 12.93 17.02 -16.21
C ARG A 559 11.65 16.53 -16.88
N LEU A 560 10.53 17.21 -16.66
CA LEU A 560 9.27 16.94 -17.33
C LEU A 560 9.41 17.09 -18.84
N ALA A 561 10.03 18.18 -19.33
CA ALA A 561 10.26 18.38 -20.76
C ALA A 561 11.02 17.21 -21.41
N ALA A 562 12.10 16.76 -20.78
CA ALA A 562 12.88 15.63 -21.26
C ALA A 562 12.08 14.31 -21.24
N THR A 563 11.24 14.12 -20.22
CA THR A 563 10.40 12.93 -20.05
C THR A 563 9.27 12.91 -21.08
N PHE A 564 8.56 14.02 -21.30
CA PHE A 564 7.57 14.15 -22.38
C PHE A 564 8.17 13.87 -23.75
N HIS A 565 9.37 14.42 -24.03
CA HIS A 565 10.05 14.17 -25.29
C HIS A 565 10.36 12.68 -25.50
N ARG A 566 10.80 11.98 -24.45
CA ARG A 566 11.05 10.53 -24.49
C ARG A 566 9.78 9.73 -24.77
N GLU A 567 8.65 10.13 -24.19
CA GLU A 567 7.33 9.55 -24.45
C GLU A 567 6.69 10.04 -25.76
N LYS A 568 7.45 10.75 -26.61
CA LYS A 568 7.06 11.29 -27.91
C LYS A 568 5.96 12.36 -27.88
N ASP A 569 5.70 12.93 -26.71
CA ASP A 569 4.83 14.10 -26.54
C ASP A 569 5.64 15.38 -26.77
N THR A 570 5.89 15.68 -28.04
CA THR A 570 6.74 16.83 -28.42
C THR A 570 6.07 18.17 -28.13
N GLU A 571 4.75 18.22 -28.10
CA GLU A 571 3.98 19.44 -27.81
C GLU A 571 4.19 19.88 -26.36
N MET A 572 3.91 18.99 -25.40
CA MET A 572 4.13 19.30 -23.97
C MET A 572 5.61 19.51 -23.66
N ALA A 573 6.51 18.73 -24.28
CA ALA A 573 7.95 18.94 -24.13
C ALA A 573 8.37 20.35 -24.56
N THR A 574 7.88 20.81 -25.71
CA THR A 574 8.14 22.17 -26.22
C THR A 574 7.56 23.20 -25.26
N ARG A 575 6.32 23.01 -24.81
CA ARG A 575 5.62 23.93 -23.88
C ARG A 575 6.39 24.13 -22.57
N CYS A 576 6.92 23.06 -21.99
CA CYS A 576 7.76 23.14 -20.79
C CYS A 576 9.03 23.97 -21.03
N LEU A 577 9.68 23.80 -22.18
CA LEU A 577 10.90 24.54 -22.52
C LEU A 577 10.62 26.01 -22.87
N GLU A 578 9.48 26.31 -23.51
CA GLU A 578 9.02 27.68 -23.74
C GLU A 578 8.83 28.41 -22.41
N MET A 579 8.18 27.79 -21.43
CA MET A 579 8.00 28.35 -20.09
C MET A 579 9.35 28.65 -19.41
N LEU A 580 10.30 27.73 -19.47
CA LEU A 580 11.66 27.93 -18.91
C LEU A 580 12.44 29.04 -19.63
N SER A 581 12.31 29.11 -20.95
CA SER A 581 13.05 30.08 -21.78
C SER A 581 12.50 31.49 -21.61
N GLY A 582 11.19 31.61 -21.49
CA GLY A 582 10.48 32.89 -21.31
C GLY A 582 10.60 33.48 -19.91
N ASP A 583 10.82 32.65 -18.89
CA ASP A 583 10.95 33.09 -17.50
C ASP A 583 12.36 33.67 -17.22
N ALA A 584 12.39 34.94 -16.82
CA ALA A 584 13.63 35.65 -16.48
C ALA A 584 14.26 35.17 -15.16
N THR A 585 13.49 34.50 -14.31
CA THR A 585 13.97 33.96 -13.04
C THR A 585 14.66 32.61 -13.19
N THR A 586 14.55 31.96 -14.36
CA THR A 586 15.23 30.70 -14.66
C THR A 586 16.76 30.88 -14.56
N PRO A 587 17.49 30.02 -13.81
CA PRO A 587 18.94 30.10 -13.70
C PRO A 587 19.60 30.15 -15.08
N PRO A 588 20.58 31.04 -15.35
CA PRO A 588 21.13 31.25 -16.68
C PRO A 588 21.58 29.97 -17.39
N ALA A 589 22.25 29.07 -16.67
CA ALA A 589 22.69 27.78 -17.21
C ALA A 589 21.51 26.87 -17.61
N LEU A 590 20.41 26.87 -16.86
CA LEU A 590 19.22 26.10 -17.20
C LEU A 590 18.43 26.75 -18.34
N ARG A 591 18.38 28.09 -18.36
CA ARG A 591 17.70 28.87 -19.40
C ARG A 591 18.39 28.72 -20.75
N GLU A 592 19.72 28.75 -20.76
CA GLU A 592 20.55 28.45 -21.94
C GLU A 592 20.18 27.06 -22.49
N LYS A 593 20.19 26.03 -21.63
CA LYS A 593 19.83 24.66 -22.00
C LYS A 593 18.41 24.56 -22.57
N ALA A 594 17.44 25.14 -21.87
CA ALA A 594 16.03 25.07 -22.24
C ALA A 594 15.77 25.73 -23.60
N MET A 595 16.39 26.88 -23.85
CA MET A 595 16.14 27.66 -25.06
C MET A 595 16.74 27.02 -26.30
N PHE A 596 17.94 26.45 -26.18
CA PHE A 596 18.54 25.65 -27.26
C PHE A 596 17.69 24.41 -27.57
N GLN A 597 17.26 23.67 -26.55
CA GLN A 597 16.43 22.47 -26.74
C GLN A 597 15.07 22.81 -27.34
N CYS A 598 14.46 23.93 -26.94
CA CYS A 598 13.21 24.42 -27.52
C CYS A 598 13.35 24.67 -29.02
N ALA A 599 14.38 25.44 -29.42
CA ALA A 599 14.65 25.73 -30.84
C ALA A 599 14.81 24.46 -31.67
N ARG A 600 15.54 23.47 -31.14
CA ARG A 600 15.76 22.19 -31.81
C ARG A 600 14.48 21.37 -31.95
N LEU A 601 13.66 21.30 -30.91
CA LEU A 601 12.38 20.59 -30.97
C LEU A 601 11.41 21.25 -31.96
N LEU A 602 11.32 22.58 -31.95
CA LEU A 602 10.50 23.32 -32.92
C LEU A 602 10.93 23.02 -34.36
N GLU A 603 12.23 22.98 -34.62
CA GLU A 603 12.78 22.64 -35.93
C GLU A 603 12.47 21.20 -36.35
N GLN A 604 12.63 20.23 -35.44
CA GLN A 604 12.30 18.83 -35.68
C GLN A 604 10.82 18.62 -35.96
N ASN A 605 9.95 19.42 -35.34
CA ASN A 605 8.50 19.39 -35.60
C ASN A 605 8.08 20.25 -36.81
N GLY A 606 9.03 20.79 -37.59
CA GLY A 606 8.75 21.53 -38.83
C GLY A 606 8.47 23.02 -38.66
N PHE A 607 8.48 23.56 -37.43
CA PHE A 607 8.27 24.98 -37.13
C PHE A 607 9.55 25.82 -37.30
N ARG A 608 10.09 25.83 -38.53
CA ARG A 608 11.39 26.44 -38.85
C ARG A 608 11.50 27.93 -38.48
N ASP A 609 10.47 28.72 -38.70
CA ASP A 609 10.50 30.16 -38.39
C ASP A 609 10.52 30.42 -36.88
N ALA A 610 9.76 29.64 -36.11
CA ALA A 610 9.79 29.71 -34.65
C ALA A 610 11.16 29.29 -34.11
N ALA A 611 11.72 28.19 -34.63
CA ALA A 611 13.07 27.73 -34.28
C ALA A 611 14.12 28.81 -34.57
N LYS A 612 14.08 29.47 -35.73
CA LYS A 612 15.00 30.57 -36.07
C LYS A 612 14.89 31.74 -35.09
N ARG A 613 13.70 32.10 -34.62
CA ARG A 613 13.53 33.15 -33.59
C ARG A 613 14.22 32.77 -32.28
N TYR A 614 14.01 31.54 -31.80
CA TYR A 614 14.66 31.05 -30.59
C TYR A 614 16.19 30.96 -30.74
N TYR A 615 16.69 30.50 -31.90
CA TYR A 615 18.13 30.48 -32.18
C TYR A 615 18.74 31.89 -32.20
N ARG A 616 18.07 32.90 -32.77
CA ARG A 616 18.55 34.29 -32.71
C ARG A 616 18.60 34.81 -31.28
N GLN A 617 17.50 34.65 -30.54
CA GLN A 617 17.45 35.02 -29.12
C GLN A 617 18.55 34.30 -28.31
N PHE A 618 18.91 33.08 -28.69
CA PHE A 618 19.96 32.30 -28.02
C PHE A 618 21.32 32.93 -28.18
N VAL A 619 21.67 33.32 -29.40
CA VAL A 619 22.95 34.01 -29.66
C VAL A 619 22.98 35.37 -28.96
N ASP A 620 21.86 36.08 -28.91
CA ASP A 620 21.76 37.39 -28.27
C ASP A 620 21.90 37.30 -26.73
N LEU A 621 21.26 36.30 -26.11
CA LEU A 621 21.26 36.14 -24.65
C LEU A 621 22.50 35.39 -24.12
N PHE A 622 23.10 34.51 -24.92
CA PHE A 622 24.23 33.67 -24.53
C PHE A 622 25.37 33.72 -25.55
N PRO A 623 25.94 34.90 -25.86
CA PRO A 623 26.94 35.05 -26.93
C PRO A 623 28.22 34.25 -26.70
N GLU A 624 28.57 34.01 -25.43
CA GLU A 624 29.76 33.27 -24.97
C GLU A 624 29.50 31.75 -24.78
N SER A 625 28.30 31.27 -25.08
CA SER A 625 28.01 29.83 -25.01
C SER A 625 28.81 29.07 -26.05
N ALA A 626 29.36 27.91 -25.68
CA ALA A 626 30.00 26.98 -26.61
C ALA A 626 29.07 26.52 -27.75
N MET A 627 27.75 26.66 -27.57
CA MET A 627 26.73 26.35 -28.57
C MET A 627 26.54 27.48 -29.60
N SER A 628 26.90 28.72 -29.27
CA SER A 628 26.55 29.90 -30.06
C SER A 628 27.19 29.90 -31.44
N ASP A 629 28.38 29.32 -31.59
CA ASP A 629 29.02 29.18 -32.90
C ASP A 629 28.29 28.18 -33.81
N LYS A 630 27.81 27.06 -33.24
CA LYS A 630 26.95 26.11 -33.97
C LYS A 630 25.63 26.76 -34.37
N VAL A 631 25.02 27.54 -33.47
CA VAL A 631 23.75 28.23 -33.76
C VAL A 631 23.93 29.32 -34.82
N ARG A 632 25.02 30.10 -34.76
CA ARG A 632 25.38 31.10 -35.78
C ARG A 632 25.55 30.47 -37.16
N ALA A 633 26.26 29.34 -37.24
CA ALA A 633 26.43 28.60 -38.50
C ALA A 633 25.10 28.07 -39.06
N LYS A 634 24.11 27.80 -38.21
CA LYS A 634 22.79 27.29 -38.59
C LYS A 634 21.80 28.39 -38.99
N LEU A 635 22.07 29.63 -38.59
CA LEU A 635 21.29 30.82 -38.93
C LEU A 635 21.77 31.51 -40.22
N ALA A 636 23.04 31.31 -40.58
CA ALA A 636 23.62 31.66 -41.88
C ALA A 636 23.08 30.74 -42.97
#